data_AF-A0A665VGL8-F1
#
_entry.id   AF-A0A665VGL8-F1
#
_cell.length_a   1.000
_cell.length_b   1.000
_cell.length_c   1.000
_cell.angle_alpha   90.00
_cell.angle_beta   90.00
_cell.angle_gamma   90.00
#
_symmetry.space_group_name_H-M   'P 1'
#
loop_
_entity.id
_entity.type
_entity.pdbx_description
1 polymer ?
#
loop_
_entity_poly.entity_id
_entity_poly.type
_entity_poly.pdbx_seq_one_letter_code
_entity_poly.pdbx_strand_id
1 'polypeptide(L)'
;MAEAHQAVAFQFTITPEGIDLQLSYQALNQIYLSGVRSWKKRVSRMRNRVIKGVYPASPSSWLFVVIAILATMYMRSDPSMGLIAKIQQHLPLSLHVSLGAQGQTMVSALLFSTLLWLSLILALRFCLKLLLSYHQWMFEQHGRISNTTKVWVTLVRLLSGRKPLLYSYQTSLPHLPVPGIKDTLSRYLESVRPLLTDVEFKRMTELGNQFESTLGNRLQRYLKLKALWATNYVSDWWEEYIYLRSRSPIMVNSNYYGMDFLYVTPTPVQAARAGNTITALLLYRRKVNREELKPVRLCTVIPLCAAQCERMFNTTRTPGVETDVLQHWQDSEFVAVYHKGRYFRLWVYQAGRLLSPREIEYQVQRILDDTSPPQPGEEKLGALTAGDRIPWSEMRKQHFSSGINKRSLDAIERAAFFVTLDDEEQGMKGEDPAGNLDRYAKSLLHGKCYDRWFDKSFSIVIYKNGKNGLNAEHSWADAPTVAHLWEYTLATDAFQLGYTEDGHCKGEVDRMLPRPQRLLWDIPSEVQSSLAVAQALANDVDCHIFPFVKFGKGRIKKLRISPDAFIQIALQLAYYRDRGGFCLTYEASMTRLFREGRTETVRSCSNESCAFVRALEDGECRRLFRLASDRHQNLYRMAMTGAGIDRHLFCLYVVSKYLGVDSPFLKEVLAEPWRLSTSQTPVQQMELFDLKNYPDFLSLGGGFGPVADDGYGVSYIIVGEEMINFHVSSKYSSQSGFSRCMVGLCRLIFIVIQQST
;
A
#
# COMPACT_ATOMS: atom_id res chain seq x y z
N MET A 1 -23.13 7.95 -15.65
CA MET A 1 -23.08 7.30 -16.98
C MET A 1 -23.60 5.85 -17.00
N ALA A 2 -24.58 5.48 -16.15
CA ALA A 2 -25.47 4.36 -16.47
C ALA A 2 -26.50 4.75 -17.55
N GLU A 3 -26.75 6.06 -17.72
CA GLU A 3 -27.76 6.63 -18.62
C GLU A 3 -27.38 6.61 -20.11
N ALA A 4 -26.08 6.71 -20.46
CA ALA A 4 -25.68 6.75 -21.87
C ALA A 4 -25.78 5.40 -22.59
N HIS A 5 -25.69 4.27 -21.85
CA HIS A 5 -25.99 2.94 -22.39
C HIS A 5 -27.50 2.63 -22.37
N GLN A 6 -28.29 3.31 -21.53
CA GLN A 6 -29.76 3.21 -21.58
C GLN A 6 -30.30 3.87 -22.86
N ALA A 7 -29.73 4.98 -23.32
CA ALA A 7 -30.20 5.68 -24.51
C ALA A 7 -30.07 4.90 -25.84
N VAL A 8 -29.25 3.84 -25.90
CA VAL A 8 -29.14 2.97 -27.08
C VAL A 8 -30.03 1.72 -26.95
N ALA A 9 -30.46 1.37 -25.73
CA ALA A 9 -31.35 0.25 -25.44
C ALA A 9 -32.84 0.60 -25.56
N PHE A 10 -33.14 1.90 -25.50
CA PHE A 10 -34.48 2.48 -25.66
C PHE A 10 -34.40 3.54 -26.75
N GLN A 11 -34.63 3.17 -28.02
CA GLN A 11 -34.99 4.16 -29.02
C GLN A 11 -36.43 4.58 -28.74
N PHE A 12 -36.60 5.81 -28.29
CA PHE A 12 -37.91 6.46 -28.17
C PHE A 12 -38.08 7.36 -29.39
N THR A 13 -38.95 6.96 -30.31
CA THR A 13 -39.35 7.81 -31.44
C THR A 13 -40.78 8.24 -31.17
N ILE A 14 -40.97 9.55 -30.96
CA ILE A 14 -42.31 10.13 -30.84
C ILE A 14 -42.81 10.35 -32.27
N THR A 15 -43.73 9.50 -32.72
CA THR A 15 -44.43 9.70 -33.99
C THR A 15 -45.78 10.38 -33.73
N PRO A 16 -46.44 10.98 -34.74
CA PRO A 16 -47.76 11.59 -34.59
C PRO A 16 -48.85 10.61 -34.11
N GLU A 17 -48.58 9.30 -34.15
CA GLU A 17 -49.50 8.21 -33.83
C GLU A 17 -49.23 7.56 -32.45
N GLY A 18 -48.13 7.93 -31.76
CA GLY A 18 -47.81 7.40 -30.42
C GLY A 18 -46.31 7.28 -30.13
N ILE A 19 -45.98 6.61 -29.01
CA ILE A 19 -44.60 6.31 -28.61
C ILE A 19 -44.21 4.95 -29.19
N ASP A 20 -43.29 4.91 -30.16
CA ASP A 20 -42.69 3.66 -30.65
C ASP A 20 -41.46 3.31 -29.81
N LEU A 21 -41.45 2.09 -29.26
CA LEU A 21 -40.52 1.65 -28.21
C LEU A 21 -39.85 0.34 -28.64
N GLN A 22 -38.71 0.44 -29.32
CA GLN A 22 -37.93 -0.73 -29.73
C GLN A 22 -37.06 -1.25 -28.58
N LEU A 23 -37.54 -2.30 -27.89
CA LEU A 23 -36.81 -3.00 -26.84
C LEU A 23 -35.88 -4.05 -27.43
N SER A 24 -34.57 -3.81 -27.39
CA SER A 24 -33.58 -4.83 -27.74
C SER A 24 -33.54 -5.93 -26.68
N TYR A 25 -33.95 -7.15 -27.05
CA TYR A 25 -33.88 -8.34 -26.19
C TYR A 25 -32.47 -8.57 -25.62
N GLN A 26 -31.43 -8.29 -26.42
CA GLN A 26 -30.05 -8.39 -25.98
C GLN A 26 -29.72 -7.38 -24.87
N ALA A 27 -30.21 -6.14 -24.98
CA ALA A 27 -30.01 -5.12 -23.96
C ALA A 27 -30.75 -5.46 -22.65
N LEU A 28 -31.99 -5.95 -22.72
CA LEU A 28 -32.73 -6.43 -21.56
C LEU A 28 -32.03 -7.60 -20.86
N ASN A 29 -31.50 -8.56 -21.62
CA ASN A 29 -30.72 -9.67 -21.07
C ASN A 29 -29.44 -9.18 -20.37
N GLN A 30 -28.75 -8.17 -20.91
CA GLN A 30 -27.59 -7.55 -20.26
C GLN A 30 -27.97 -6.85 -18.95
N ILE A 31 -29.09 -6.11 -18.92
CA ILE A 31 -29.61 -5.48 -17.71
C ILE A 31 -29.94 -6.54 -16.66
N TYR A 32 -30.61 -7.63 -17.06
CA TYR A 32 -30.93 -8.75 -16.17
C TYR A 32 -29.66 -9.42 -15.60
N LEU A 33 -28.69 -9.78 -16.44
CA LEU A 33 -27.44 -10.41 -16.01
C LEU A 33 -26.60 -9.50 -15.10
N SER A 34 -26.60 -8.19 -15.37
CA SER A 34 -25.99 -7.17 -14.51
C SER A 34 -26.71 -7.08 -13.16
N GLY A 35 -28.05 -7.08 -13.16
CA GLY A 35 -28.89 -7.12 -11.97
C GLY A 35 -28.62 -8.35 -11.10
N VAL A 36 -28.63 -9.55 -11.69
CA VAL A 36 -28.34 -10.83 -11.00
C VAL A 36 -26.95 -10.81 -10.38
N ARG A 37 -25.93 -10.28 -11.08
CA ARG A 37 -24.57 -10.16 -10.55
C ARG A 37 -24.48 -9.16 -9.41
N SER A 38 -25.09 -8.00 -9.55
CA SER A 38 -25.14 -6.99 -8.48
C SER A 38 -25.76 -7.60 -7.24
N TRP A 39 -26.85 -8.36 -7.39
CA TRP A 39 -27.48 -9.11 -6.31
C TRP A 39 -26.55 -10.18 -5.73
N LYS A 40 -25.93 -11.05 -6.55
CA LYS A 40 -24.95 -12.05 -6.10
C LYS A 40 -23.77 -11.43 -5.34
N LYS A 41 -23.24 -10.30 -5.82
CA LYS A 41 -22.18 -9.53 -5.15
C LYS A 41 -22.67 -8.98 -3.81
N ARG A 42 -23.87 -8.39 -3.75
CA ARG A 42 -24.47 -7.90 -2.50
C ARG A 42 -24.66 -9.02 -1.49
N VAL A 43 -25.19 -10.17 -1.91
CA VAL A 43 -25.35 -11.36 -1.05
C VAL A 43 -23.99 -11.87 -0.57
N SER A 44 -22.98 -11.95 -1.45
CA SER A 44 -21.62 -12.36 -1.08
C SER A 44 -20.99 -11.38 -0.08
N ARG A 45 -21.12 -10.06 -0.29
CA ARG A 45 -20.63 -9.03 0.65
C ARG A 45 -21.37 -9.11 1.98
N MET A 46 -22.68 -9.34 1.98
CA MET A 46 -23.49 -9.52 3.18
C MET A 46 -23.05 -10.77 3.95
N ARG A 47 -22.87 -11.90 3.25
CA ARG A 47 -22.33 -13.13 3.83
C ARG A 47 -20.96 -12.89 4.47
N ASN A 48 -20.05 -12.21 3.76
CA ASN A 48 -18.72 -11.89 4.29
C ASN A 48 -18.81 -10.96 5.50
N ARG A 49 -19.71 -9.97 5.50
CA ARG A 49 -19.99 -9.10 6.67
C ARG A 49 -20.45 -9.90 7.88
N VAL A 50 -21.31 -10.90 7.69
CA VAL A 50 -21.72 -11.80 8.79
C VAL A 50 -20.53 -12.64 9.26
N ILE A 51 -19.80 -13.31 8.34
CA ILE A 51 -18.64 -14.17 8.69
C ILE A 51 -17.58 -13.38 9.45
N LYS A 52 -17.15 -12.22 8.94
CA LYS A 52 -16.18 -11.36 9.63
C LYS A 52 -16.76 -10.72 10.88
N GLY A 53 -18.07 -10.44 10.87
CA GLY A 53 -18.84 -9.88 11.98
C GLY A 53 -18.98 -10.82 13.19
N VAL A 54 -18.73 -12.13 13.01
CA VAL A 54 -18.77 -13.13 14.09
C VAL A 54 -17.41 -13.76 14.40
N TYR A 55 -16.39 -13.49 13.57
CA TYR A 55 -15.01 -13.94 13.81
C TYR A 55 -14.50 -13.45 15.18
N PRO A 56 -13.80 -14.27 16.00
CA PRO A 56 -13.18 -15.55 15.68
C PRO A 56 -14.09 -16.79 15.72
N ALA A 57 -15.36 -16.63 16.08
CA ALA A 57 -16.34 -17.71 16.01
C ALA A 57 -16.84 -17.91 14.56
N SER A 58 -17.68 -18.93 14.37
CA SER A 58 -18.37 -19.19 13.10
C SER A 58 -19.87 -19.01 13.24
N PRO A 59 -20.62 -18.72 12.15
CA PRO A 59 -22.08 -18.74 12.20
C PRO A 59 -22.65 -20.09 12.70
N SER A 60 -21.96 -21.20 12.42
CA SER A 60 -22.36 -22.52 12.92
C SER A 60 -22.22 -22.69 14.45
N SER A 61 -21.37 -21.92 15.10
CA SER A 61 -21.24 -21.97 16.57
C SER A 61 -22.50 -21.45 17.30
N TRP A 62 -23.32 -20.61 16.65
CA TRP A 62 -24.62 -20.20 17.18
C TRP A 62 -25.54 -21.41 17.37
N LEU A 63 -25.58 -22.30 16.38
CA LEU A 63 -26.40 -23.52 16.45
C LEU A 63 -25.96 -24.42 17.61
N PHE A 64 -24.66 -24.51 17.88
CA PHE A 64 -24.14 -25.27 19.02
C PHE A 64 -24.61 -24.66 20.35
N VAL A 65 -24.57 -23.34 20.51
CA VAL A 65 -25.08 -22.66 21.71
C VAL A 65 -26.58 -22.91 21.87
N VAL A 66 -27.37 -22.77 20.80
CA VAL A 66 -28.81 -23.03 20.82
C VAL A 66 -29.11 -24.48 21.24
N ILE A 67 -28.45 -25.46 20.62
CA ILE A 67 -28.63 -26.88 20.95
C ILE A 67 -28.25 -27.15 22.40
N ALA A 68 -27.13 -26.60 22.88
CA ALA A 68 -26.68 -26.77 24.26
C ALA A 68 -27.71 -26.20 25.26
N ILE A 69 -28.21 -24.98 25.03
CA ILE A 69 -29.24 -24.37 25.89
C ILE A 69 -30.53 -25.20 25.87
N LEU A 70 -31.02 -25.59 24.68
CA LEU A 70 -32.23 -26.41 24.58
C LEU A 70 -32.06 -27.79 25.25
N ALA A 71 -30.90 -28.42 25.10
CA ALA A 71 -30.60 -29.69 25.77
C ALA A 71 -30.59 -29.54 27.29
N THR A 72 -29.96 -28.50 27.84
CA THR A 72 -29.97 -28.24 29.29
C THR A 72 -31.38 -27.98 29.83
N MET A 73 -32.20 -27.23 29.08
CA MET A 73 -33.61 -27.00 29.43
C MET A 73 -34.43 -28.30 29.42
N TYR A 74 -34.19 -29.19 28.43
CA TYR A 74 -34.82 -30.50 28.40
C TYR A 74 -34.42 -31.36 29.61
N MET A 75 -33.17 -31.25 30.06
CA MET A 75 -32.66 -31.87 31.29
C MET A 75 -33.10 -31.16 32.58
N ARG A 76 -34.06 -30.21 32.51
CA ARG A 76 -34.58 -29.42 33.64
C ARG A 76 -33.52 -28.64 34.43
N SER A 77 -32.39 -28.32 33.80
CA SER A 77 -31.36 -27.46 34.36
C SER A 77 -31.42 -26.13 33.63
N ASP A 78 -31.65 -25.02 34.33
CA ASP A 78 -31.67 -23.68 33.71
C ASP A 78 -30.30 -23.01 33.80
N PRO A 79 -29.47 -23.04 32.73
CA PRO A 79 -28.18 -22.36 32.71
C PRO A 79 -28.31 -20.84 32.66
N SER A 80 -29.51 -20.31 32.38
CA SER A 80 -29.77 -18.88 32.27
C SER A 80 -30.06 -18.21 33.61
N MET A 81 -30.14 -18.97 34.71
CA MET A 81 -30.48 -18.47 36.05
C MET A 81 -31.76 -17.62 36.05
N GLY A 82 -32.81 -18.05 35.34
CA GLY A 82 -34.11 -17.38 35.25
C GLY A 82 -34.21 -16.26 34.20
N LEU A 83 -33.13 -15.97 33.45
CA LEU A 83 -33.16 -14.94 32.40
C LEU A 83 -34.10 -15.30 31.25
N ILE A 84 -34.22 -16.59 30.88
CA ILE A 84 -35.14 -17.02 29.83
C ILE A 84 -36.60 -16.75 30.23
N ALA A 85 -36.97 -17.05 31.48
CA ALA A 85 -38.30 -16.74 32.00
C ALA A 85 -38.57 -15.22 32.05
N LYS A 86 -37.55 -14.42 32.38
CA LYS A 86 -37.66 -12.95 32.37
C LYS A 86 -37.84 -12.39 30.96
N ILE A 87 -37.13 -12.94 29.97
CA ILE A 87 -37.31 -12.60 28.55
C ILE A 87 -38.73 -12.95 28.11
N GLN A 88 -39.22 -14.13 28.49
CA GLN A 88 -40.58 -14.56 28.18
C GLN A 88 -41.63 -13.56 28.66
N GLN A 89 -41.51 -13.07 29.90
CA GLN A 89 -42.43 -12.08 30.48
C GLN A 89 -42.45 -10.73 29.74
N HIS A 90 -41.38 -10.38 29.03
CA HIS A 90 -41.24 -9.10 28.32
C HIS A 90 -41.40 -9.25 26.79
N LEU A 91 -41.82 -10.43 26.30
CA LEU A 91 -42.12 -10.60 24.88
C LEU A 91 -43.29 -9.69 24.46
N PRO A 92 -43.23 -9.06 23.27
CA PRO A 92 -44.32 -8.25 22.73
C PRO A 92 -45.68 -8.96 22.80
N LEU A 93 -46.74 -8.20 23.10
CA LEU A 93 -48.13 -8.70 23.20
C LEU A 93 -48.58 -9.48 21.96
N SER A 94 -48.11 -9.11 20.76
CA SER A 94 -48.38 -9.82 19.51
C SER A 94 -47.83 -11.25 19.50
N LEU A 95 -46.64 -11.48 20.06
CA LEU A 95 -46.03 -12.80 20.18
C LEU A 95 -46.70 -13.63 21.26
N HIS A 96 -47.15 -13.01 22.36
CA HIS A 96 -47.90 -13.66 23.42
C HIS A 96 -49.25 -14.24 22.94
N VAL A 97 -49.96 -13.51 22.07
CA VAL A 97 -51.27 -13.94 21.54
C VAL A 97 -51.13 -15.03 20.47
N SER A 98 -50.02 -15.02 19.72
CA SER A 98 -49.80 -15.95 18.60
C SER A 98 -49.13 -17.28 18.96
N LEU A 99 -48.45 -17.37 20.11
CA LEU A 99 -47.65 -18.53 20.51
C LEU A 99 -48.16 -19.14 21.83
N GLY A 100 -48.33 -20.46 21.87
CA GLY A 100 -48.57 -21.19 23.12
C GLY A 100 -47.36 -21.15 24.08
N ALA A 101 -47.54 -21.57 25.33
CA ALA A 101 -46.51 -21.49 26.38
C ALA A 101 -45.17 -22.13 25.97
N GLN A 102 -45.21 -23.29 25.30
CA GLN A 102 -44.00 -23.94 24.76
C GLN A 102 -43.32 -23.10 23.67
N GLY A 103 -44.08 -22.46 22.78
CA GLY A 103 -43.56 -21.59 21.73
C GLY A 103 -42.90 -20.33 22.31
N GLN A 104 -43.49 -19.74 23.34
CA GLN A 104 -42.92 -18.59 24.05
C GLN A 104 -41.59 -18.94 24.74
N THR A 105 -41.51 -20.10 25.38
CA THR A 105 -40.27 -20.61 25.98
C THR A 105 -39.18 -20.85 24.92
N MET A 106 -39.53 -21.43 23.77
CA MET A 106 -38.59 -21.64 22.66
C MET A 106 -38.05 -20.32 22.09
N VAL A 107 -38.91 -19.34 21.84
CA VAL A 107 -38.49 -18.01 21.36
C VAL A 107 -37.59 -17.32 22.37
N SER A 108 -37.93 -17.39 23.66
CA SER A 108 -37.12 -16.81 24.74
C SER A 108 -35.76 -17.48 24.87
N ALA A 109 -35.71 -18.81 24.73
CA ALA A 109 -34.46 -19.58 24.72
C ALA A 109 -33.59 -19.25 23.50
N LEU A 110 -34.19 -19.04 22.32
CA LEU A 110 -33.48 -18.61 21.11
C LEU A 110 -32.90 -17.19 21.25
N LEU A 111 -33.68 -16.25 21.80
CA LEU A 111 -33.22 -14.89 22.08
C LEU A 111 -32.06 -14.90 23.08
N PHE A 112 -32.21 -15.63 24.20
CA PHE A 112 -31.16 -15.78 25.20
C PHE A 112 -29.88 -16.39 24.58
N SER A 113 -30.01 -17.49 23.84
CA SER A 113 -28.89 -18.17 23.18
C SER A 113 -28.17 -17.25 22.20
N THR A 114 -28.91 -16.41 21.47
CA THR A 114 -28.35 -15.44 20.52
C THR A 114 -27.59 -14.32 21.24
N LEU A 115 -28.16 -13.76 22.32
CA LEU A 115 -27.49 -12.74 23.14
C LEU A 115 -26.24 -13.29 23.82
N LEU A 116 -26.31 -14.51 24.36
CA LEU A 116 -25.18 -15.21 24.95
C LEU A 116 -24.08 -15.43 23.90
N TRP A 117 -24.43 -15.94 22.72
CA TRP A 117 -23.49 -16.15 21.63
C TRP A 117 -22.82 -14.85 21.15
N LEU A 118 -23.57 -13.77 20.98
CA LEU A 118 -23.00 -12.46 20.65
C LEU A 118 -22.06 -11.94 21.75
N SER A 119 -22.43 -12.12 23.02
CA SER A 119 -21.60 -11.74 24.16
C SER A 119 -20.30 -12.53 24.21
N LEU A 120 -20.35 -13.84 23.94
CA LEU A 120 -19.16 -14.69 23.82
C LEU A 120 -18.26 -14.25 22.67
N ILE A 121 -18.81 -13.87 21.52
CA ILE A 121 -18.02 -13.33 20.39
C ILE A 121 -17.32 -12.03 20.79
N LEU A 122 -18.04 -11.10 21.43
CA LEU A 122 -17.45 -9.84 21.89
C LEU A 122 -16.34 -10.09 22.92
N ALA A 123 -16.54 -11.02 23.85
CA ALA A 123 -15.54 -11.44 24.82
C ALA A 123 -14.31 -12.05 24.11
N LEU A 124 -14.50 -12.98 23.17
CA LEU A 124 -13.41 -13.59 22.40
C LEU A 124 -12.62 -12.54 21.60
N ARG A 125 -13.31 -11.57 20.99
CA ARG A 125 -12.67 -10.45 20.28
C ARG A 125 -11.86 -9.58 21.21
N PHE A 126 -12.40 -9.25 22.37
CA PHE A 126 -11.72 -8.45 23.37
C PHE A 126 -10.49 -9.19 23.88
N CYS A 127 -10.60 -10.49 24.20
CA CYS A 127 -9.46 -11.35 24.56
C CYS A 127 -8.40 -11.37 23.46
N LEU A 128 -8.80 -11.56 22.19
CA LEU A 128 -7.87 -11.55 21.07
C LEU A 128 -7.21 -10.18 20.91
N LYS A 129 -7.94 -9.07 21.12
CA LYS A 129 -7.38 -7.71 21.11
C LYS A 129 -6.37 -7.50 22.23
N LEU A 130 -6.66 -7.97 23.44
CA LEU A 130 -5.71 -7.91 24.55
C LEU A 130 -4.44 -8.72 24.26
N LEU A 131 -4.60 -9.95 23.73
CA LEU A 131 -3.46 -10.76 23.33
C LEU A 131 -2.64 -10.08 22.24
N LEU A 132 -3.28 -9.54 21.20
CA LEU A 132 -2.58 -8.84 20.11
C LEU A 132 -1.97 -7.50 20.55
N SER A 133 -2.37 -6.95 21.71
CA SER A 133 -1.73 -5.77 22.31
C SER A 133 -0.40 -6.09 23.00
N TYR A 134 -0.11 -7.36 23.26
CA TYR A 134 1.16 -7.79 23.85
C TYR A 134 2.26 -7.82 22.80
N HIS A 135 3.27 -6.95 22.97
CA HIS A 135 4.39 -6.79 22.04
C HIS A 135 5.77 -7.12 22.64
N GLN A 136 5.84 -7.56 23.91
CA GLN A 136 7.13 -7.84 24.57
C GLN A 136 7.91 -8.97 23.89
N TRP A 137 7.22 -9.88 23.19
CA TRP A 137 7.85 -10.91 22.37
C TRP A 137 8.82 -10.35 21.31
N MET A 138 8.65 -9.09 20.87
CA MET A 138 9.58 -8.45 19.92
C MET A 138 10.92 -8.07 20.56
N PHE A 139 10.95 -7.84 21.86
CA PHE A 139 12.13 -7.41 22.61
C PHE A 139 12.91 -8.59 23.20
N GLU A 140 12.38 -9.81 23.09
CA GLU A 140 13.08 -11.03 23.50
C GLU A 140 14.31 -11.30 22.61
N GLN A 141 15.35 -11.86 23.22
CA GLN A 141 16.58 -12.22 22.49
C GLN A 141 16.32 -13.38 21.53
N HIS A 142 16.88 -13.30 20.33
CA HIS A 142 16.78 -14.39 19.34
C HIS A 142 17.24 -15.73 19.92
N GLY A 143 16.41 -16.76 19.76
CA GLY A 143 16.70 -18.12 20.26
C GLY A 143 16.27 -18.38 21.72
N ARG A 144 15.84 -17.36 22.47
CA ARG A 144 15.31 -17.52 23.83
C ARG A 144 13.88 -16.98 23.91
N ILE A 145 12.91 -17.89 23.85
CA ILE A 145 11.48 -17.54 23.99
C ILE A 145 11.06 -17.76 25.44
N SER A 146 10.52 -16.72 26.08
CA SER A 146 10.02 -16.83 27.45
C SER A 146 8.81 -17.77 27.55
N ASN A 147 8.58 -18.35 28.73
CA ASN A 147 7.38 -19.17 28.95
C ASN A 147 6.10 -18.35 28.76
N THR A 148 6.11 -17.07 29.11
CA THR A 148 5.03 -16.12 28.86
C THR A 148 4.72 -16.02 27.36
N THR A 149 5.73 -15.82 26.51
CA THR A 149 5.54 -15.73 25.06
C THR A 149 5.07 -17.07 24.47
N LYS A 150 5.56 -18.22 24.96
CA LYS A 150 5.06 -19.55 24.52
C LYS A 150 3.57 -19.73 24.82
N VAL A 151 3.14 -19.41 26.04
CA VAL A 151 1.73 -19.45 26.45
C VAL A 151 0.91 -18.48 25.60
N TRP A 152 1.39 -17.25 25.43
CA TRP A 152 0.74 -16.24 24.60
C TRP A 152 0.55 -16.69 23.14
N VAL A 153 1.58 -17.22 22.47
CA VAL A 153 1.47 -17.75 21.10
C VAL A 153 0.40 -18.84 21.02
N THR A 154 0.36 -19.71 22.03
CA THR A 154 -0.61 -20.81 22.10
C THR A 154 -2.03 -20.28 22.23
N LEU A 155 -2.25 -19.28 23.09
CA LEU A 155 -3.54 -18.62 23.26
C LEU A 155 -3.98 -17.87 21.98
N VAL A 156 -3.06 -17.14 21.33
CA VAL A 156 -3.37 -16.45 20.06
C VAL A 156 -3.76 -17.46 18.99
N ARG A 157 -3.08 -18.60 18.89
CA ARG A 157 -3.43 -19.67 17.94
C ARG A 157 -4.78 -20.30 18.25
N LEU A 158 -5.09 -20.54 19.52
CA LEU A 158 -6.35 -21.16 19.95
C LEU A 158 -7.55 -20.23 19.73
N LEU A 159 -7.38 -18.93 20.02
CA LEU A 159 -8.44 -17.93 19.85
C LEU A 159 -8.52 -17.35 18.44
N SER A 160 -7.51 -17.58 17.59
CA SER A 160 -7.60 -17.30 16.17
C SER A 160 -8.45 -18.36 15.49
N GLY A 161 -9.66 -17.98 15.07
CA GLY A 161 -10.59 -18.88 14.39
C GLY A 161 -10.01 -19.57 13.14
N ARG A 162 -10.67 -20.64 12.70
CA ARG A 162 -10.25 -21.42 11.52
C ARG A 162 -10.65 -20.70 10.23
N LYS A 163 -9.72 -20.58 9.27
CA LYS A 163 -9.92 -19.98 7.92
C LYS A 163 -10.37 -18.51 7.94
N PRO A 164 -9.53 -17.57 8.41
CA PRO A 164 -9.85 -16.15 8.38
C PRO A 164 -9.96 -15.62 6.94
N LEU A 165 -10.94 -14.74 6.71
CA LEU A 165 -11.01 -13.87 5.52
C LEU A 165 -10.01 -12.72 5.66
N LEU A 166 -9.74 -12.02 4.56
CA LEU A 166 -8.77 -10.91 4.50
C LEU A 166 -8.94 -9.90 5.65
N TYR A 167 -10.19 -9.55 5.98
CA TYR A 167 -10.51 -8.54 7.00
C TYR A 167 -10.96 -9.12 8.35
N SER A 168 -10.88 -10.44 8.57
CA SER A 168 -11.38 -11.09 9.79
C SER A 168 -10.77 -10.54 11.08
N TYR A 169 -9.49 -10.18 11.07
CA TYR A 169 -8.79 -9.69 12.27
C TYR A 169 -8.97 -8.18 12.53
N GLN A 170 -9.52 -7.40 11.60
CA GLN A 170 -9.50 -5.93 11.68
C GLN A 170 -10.14 -5.37 12.94
N THR A 171 -11.22 -5.99 13.42
CA THR A 171 -11.90 -5.58 14.65
C THR A 171 -11.17 -6.02 15.92
N SER A 172 -10.27 -6.99 15.81
CA SER A 172 -9.47 -7.54 16.91
C SER A 172 -8.06 -6.93 16.99
N LEU A 173 -7.63 -6.16 15.99
CA LEU A 173 -6.35 -5.47 16.06
C LEU A 173 -6.39 -4.36 17.14
N PRO A 174 -5.28 -4.17 17.89
CA PRO A 174 -5.16 -3.08 18.85
C PRO A 174 -5.18 -1.71 18.14
N HIS A 175 -5.54 -0.66 18.88
CA HIS A 175 -5.36 0.71 18.40
C HIS A 175 -3.90 1.12 18.65
N LEU A 176 -3.36 1.99 17.80
CA LEU A 176 -1.99 2.51 17.97
C LEU A 176 -1.90 3.30 19.29
N PRO A 177 -0.96 2.97 20.20
CA PRO A 177 -0.80 3.69 21.46
C PRO A 177 -0.23 5.10 21.24
N VAL A 178 -0.63 6.05 22.10
CA VAL A 178 -0.02 7.38 22.16
C VAL A 178 1.15 7.35 23.15
N PRO A 179 2.41 7.54 22.72
CA PRO A 179 3.57 7.52 23.61
C PRO A 179 3.52 8.62 24.69
N GLY A 180 4.25 8.44 25.79
CA GLY A 180 4.52 9.52 26.74
C GLY A 180 5.31 10.66 26.09
N ILE A 181 5.00 11.91 26.44
CA ILE A 181 5.73 13.07 25.90
C ILE A 181 7.20 13.05 26.37
N LYS A 182 7.44 12.76 27.65
CA LYS A 182 8.77 12.61 28.22
C LYS A 182 9.62 11.57 27.50
N ASP A 183 9.04 10.40 27.22
CA ASP A 183 9.72 9.32 26.50
C ASP A 183 10.04 9.72 25.05
N THR A 184 9.14 10.48 24.43
CA THR A 184 9.30 10.98 23.06
C THR A 184 10.42 12.01 22.99
N LEU A 185 10.45 12.96 23.92
CA LEU A 185 11.48 14.00 23.99
C LEU A 185 12.86 13.42 24.35
N SER A 186 12.91 12.49 25.30
CA SER A 186 14.15 11.78 25.66
C SER A 186 14.77 11.08 24.44
N ARG A 187 13.95 10.30 23.70
CA ARG A 187 14.40 9.61 22.48
C ARG A 187 14.73 10.56 21.34
N TYR A 188 13.98 11.66 21.20
CA TYR A 188 14.28 12.71 20.23
C TYR A 188 15.67 13.31 20.49
N LEU A 189 15.94 13.76 21.72
CA LEU A 189 17.23 14.33 22.11
C LEU A 189 18.36 13.32 21.89
N GLU A 190 18.18 12.06 22.28
CA GLU A 190 19.15 11.00 22.01
C GLU A 190 19.44 10.83 20.50
N SER A 191 18.41 10.96 19.66
CA SER A 191 18.53 10.81 18.19
C SER A 191 19.23 11.98 17.49
N VAL A 192 19.11 13.20 18.01
CA VAL A 192 19.73 14.40 17.40
C VAL A 192 21.10 14.70 17.99
N ARG A 193 21.48 14.06 19.10
CA ARG A 193 22.79 14.25 19.73
C ARG A 193 23.98 14.12 18.75
N PRO A 194 24.04 13.13 17.83
CA PRO A 194 25.18 13.02 16.92
C PRO A 194 25.13 14.01 15.75
N LEU A 195 24.00 14.71 15.56
CA LEU A 195 23.76 15.68 14.48
C LEU A 195 24.03 17.12 14.90
N LEU A 196 24.00 17.41 16.21
CA LEU A 196 24.11 18.76 16.76
C LEU A 196 25.45 18.98 17.49
N THR A 197 25.97 20.20 17.41
CA THR A 197 27.06 20.65 18.28
C THR A 197 26.62 20.71 19.76
N ASP A 198 27.55 20.81 20.70
CA ASP A 198 27.21 20.89 22.13
C ASP A 198 26.32 22.09 22.46
N VAL A 199 26.58 23.24 21.81
CA VAL A 199 25.81 24.47 21.99
C VAL A 199 24.38 24.30 21.48
N GLU A 200 24.22 23.77 20.27
CA GLU A 200 22.91 23.51 19.67
C GLU A 200 22.13 22.46 20.47
N PHE A 201 22.80 21.39 20.91
CA PHE A 201 22.18 20.33 21.70
C PHE A 201 21.67 20.85 23.05
N LYS A 202 22.43 21.73 23.72
CA LYS A 202 21.99 22.37 24.96
C LYS A 202 20.74 23.23 24.72
N ARG A 203 20.74 24.06 23.68
CA ARG A 203 19.57 24.87 23.30
C ARG A 203 18.35 24.01 22.99
N MET A 204 18.52 22.92 22.24
CA MET A 204 17.42 22.00 21.91
C MET A 204 16.90 21.25 23.13
N THR A 205 17.77 20.92 24.08
CA THR A 205 17.38 20.34 25.37
C THR A 205 16.53 21.33 26.18
N GLU A 206 16.95 22.59 26.25
CA GLU A 206 16.19 23.66 26.91
C GLU A 206 14.82 23.88 26.25
N LEU A 207 14.76 23.95 24.92
CA LEU A 207 13.51 24.07 24.16
C LEU A 207 12.58 22.86 24.37
N GLY A 208 13.12 21.65 24.37
CA GLY A 208 12.36 20.42 24.63
C GLY A 208 11.77 20.40 26.05
N ASN A 209 12.57 20.77 27.06
CA ASN A 209 12.12 20.85 28.46
C ASN A 209 11.06 21.94 28.67
N GLN A 210 11.21 23.10 28.03
CA GLN A 210 10.21 24.16 28.04
C GLN A 210 8.92 23.68 27.36
N PHE A 211 9.02 23.00 26.21
CA PHE A 211 7.86 22.42 25.54
C PHE A 211 7.14 21.40 26.42
N GLU A 212 7.86 20.49 27.08
CA GLU A 212 7.27 19.51 27.99
C GLU A 212 6.50 20.17 29.14
N SER A 213 7.14 21.11 29.82
CA SER A 213 6.58 21.77 31.02
C SER A 213 5.41 22.70 30.73
N THR A 214 5.29 23.23 29.50
CA THR A 214 4.26 24.19 29.11
C THR A 214 3.22 23.58 28.17
N LEU A 215 3.44 23.71 26.85
CA LEU A 215 2.48 23.44 25.80
C LEU A 215 2.30 21.94 25.53
N GLY A 216 3.38 21.17 25.57
CA GLY A 216 3.39 19.76 25.16
C GLY A 216 2.42 18.90 25.94
N ASN A 217 2.35 19.06 27.27
CA ASN A 217 1.39 18.34 28.11
C ASN A 217 -0.08 18.72 27.81
N ARG A 218 -0.34 19.97 27.40
CA ARG A 218 -1.67 20.41 26.96
C ARG A 218 -2.04 19.75 25.64
N LEU A 219 -1.15 19.79 24.63
CA LEU A 219 -1.36 19.14 23.33
C LEU A 219 -1.58 17.62 23.48
N GLN A 220 -0.81 16.99 24.37
CA GLN A 220 -0.91 15.56 24.67
C GLN A 220 -2.29 15.15 25.20
N ARG A 221 -2.97 16.01 25.98
CA ARG A 221 -4.34 15.72 26.46
C ARG A 221 -5.35 15.67 25.31
N TYR A 222 -5.27 16.61 24.36
CA TYR A 222 -6.11 16.60 23.17
C TYR A 222 -5.80 15.42 22.25
N LEU A 223 -4.52 15.06 22.11
CA LEU A 223 -4.13 13.90 21.31
C LEU A 223 -4.65 12.59 21.89
N LYS A 224 -4.56 12.41 23.21
CA LYS A 224 -5.18 11.27 23.92
C LYS A 224 -6.69 11.25 23.76
N LEU A 225 -7.35 12.42 23.80
CA LEU A 225 -8.78 12.51 23.50
C LEU A 225 -9.07 12.01 22.09
N LYS A 226 -8.34 12.47 21.06
CA LYS A 226 -8.48 11.93 19.69
C LYS A 226 -8.29 10.42 19.64
N ALA A 227 -7.31 9.89 20.35
CA ALA A 227 -7.03 8.44 20.34
C ALA A 227 -8.14 7.59 20.98
N LEU A 228 -9.00 8.16 21.82
CA LEU A 228 -10.18 7.48 22.37
C LEU A 228 -11.31 7.33 21.33
N TRP A 229 -11.45 8.31 20.44
CA TRP A 229 -12.54 8.35 19.44
C TRP A 229 -12.13 7.80 18.07
N ALA A 230 -10.86 7.95 17.70
CA ALA A 230 -10.33 7.49 16.43
C ALA A 230 -9.93 6.00 16.48
N THR A 231 -10.09 5.31 15.34
CA THR A 231 -9.55 3.94 15.10
C THR A 231 -8.04 3.93 15.15
N ASN A 232 -7.42 4.99 14.61
CA ASN A 232 -5.99 5.28 14.68
C ASN A 232 -5.81 6.80 14.75
N TYR A 233 -5.00 7.29 15.69
CA TYR A 233 -4.82 8.74 15.89
C TYR A 233 -3.88 9.41 14.87
N VAL A 234 -3.20 8.63 14.03
CA VAL A 234 -2.20 9.11 13.06
C VAL A 234 -2.73 9.07 11.64
N SER A 235 -3.41 7.99 11.24
CA SER A 235 -3.57 7.64 9.82
C SER A 235 -4.33 8.65 8.97
N ASP A 236 -5.40 9.26 9.51
CA ASP A 236 -6.19 10.28 8.81
C ASP A 236 -5.39 11.56 8.60
N TRP A 237 -4.74 12.05 9.65
CA TRP A 237 -3.86 13.23 9.57
C TRP A 237 -2.62 12.97 8.72
N TRP A 238 -2.05 11.78 8.77
CA TRP A 238 -0.91 11.42 7.93
C TRP A 238 -1.27 11.41 6.45
N GLU A 239 -2.41 10.82 6.08
CA GLU A 239 -2.93 10.84 4.71
C GLU A 239 -3.18 12.29 4.23
N GLU A 240 -3.88 13.08 5.04
CA GLU A 240 -4.27 14.44 4.68
C GLU A 240 -3.08 15.41 4.61
N TYR A 241 -2.33 15.57 5.70
CA TYR A 241 -1.37 16.66 5.81
C TYR A 241 -0.04 16.40 5.11
N ILE A 242 0.42 15.16 5.03
CA ILE A 242 1.70 14.83 4.40
C ILE A 242 1.56 14.65 2.90
N TYR A 243 0.50 13.97 2.46
CA TYR A 243 0.32 13.68 1.05
C TYR A 243 -0.66 14.62 0.39
N LEU A 244 -1.92 14.67 0.87
CA LEU A 244 -3.00 15.36 0.16
C LEU A 244 -2.91 16.88 0.20
N ARG A 245 -2.25 17.47 1.19
CA ARG A 245 -2.00 18.92 1.27
C ARG A 245 -0.68 19.37 0.64
N SER A 246 0.25 18.44 0.35
CA SER A 246 1.46 18.78 -0.40
C SER A 246 1.09 19.28 -1.81
N ARG A 247 1.64 20.43 -2.21
CA ARG A 247 1.33 21.10 -3.50
C ARG A 247 2.39 20.88 -4.59
N SER A 248 3.51 20.26 -4.23
CA SER A 248 4.59 19.93 -5.17
C SER A 248 4.19 18.80 -6.12
N PRO A 249 4.89 18.64 -7.26
CA PRO A 249 4.62 17.57 -8.20
C PRO A 249 4.81 16.19 -7.57
N ILE A 250 3.84 15.29 -7.75
CA ILE A 250 3.86 13.97 -7.07
C ILE A 250 4.70 12.92 -7.78
N MET A 251 4.96 13.09 -9.09
CA MET A 251 5.65 12.12 -9.94
C MET A 251 6.97 11.60 -9.36
N VAL A 252 7.82 12.51 -8.86
CA VAL A 252 9.12 12.18 -8.23
C VAL A 252 9.04 12.31 -6.71
N ASN A 253 8.40 13.36 -6.21
CA ASN A 253 8.45 13.72 -4.79
C ASN A 253 7.54 12.84 -3.90
N SER A 254 6.72 11.95 -4.48
CA SER A 254 5.78 11.12 -3.73
C SER A 254 5.60 9.73 -4.33
N ASN A 255 5.33 9.61 -5.63
CA ASN A 255 5.09 8.32 -6.27
C ASN A 255 6.34 7.44 -6.22
N TYR A 256 6.11 6.13 -6.19
CA TYR A 256 7.16 5.11 -6.23
C TYR A 256 6.88 4.10 -7.35
N TYR A 257 7.89 3.34 -7.73
CA TYR A 257 7.79 2.40 -8.83
C TYR A 257 8.23 0.99 -8.44
N GLY A 258 7.93 0.01 -9.28
CA GLY A 258 8.37 -1.38 -9.17
C GLY A 258 8.65 -2.00 -10.53
N MET A 259 9.67 -2.86 -10.57
CA MET A 259 10.22 -3.49 -11.77
C MET A 259 9.73 -4.91 -11.98
N ASP A 260 9.72 -5.34 -13.24
CA ASP A 260 9.48 -6.70 -13.66
C ASP A 260 10.58 -7.67 -13.19
N PHE A 261 10.50 -8.93 -13.61
CA PHE A 261 11.63 -9.85 -13.57
C PHE A 261 12.84 -9.27 -14.30
N LEU A 262 14.02 -9.56 -13.76
CA LEU A 262 15.29 -9.03 -14.20
C LEU A 262 15.73 -9.71 -15.49
N TYR A 263 15.95 -11.02 -15.42
CA TYR A 263 16.52 -11.82 -16.49
C TYR A 263 15.47 -12.36 -17.46
N VAL A 264 14.28 -12.68 -16.96
CA VAL A 264 13.19 -13.21 -17.76
C VAL A 264 12.30 -12.11 -18.31
N THR A 265 11.87 -12.28 -19.55
CA THR A 265 10.74 -11.55 -20.13
C THR A 265 9.80 -12.62 -20.67
N PRO A 266 8.68 -12.92 -19.98
CA PRO A 266 7.88 -14.11 -20.29
C PRO A 266 7.37 -14.20 -21.73
N THR A 267 7.15 -13.05 -22.38
CA THR A 267 6.89 -12.96 -23.82
C THR A 267 7.45 -11.64 -24.35
N PRO A 268 8.00 -11.59 -25.57
CA PRO A 268 8.36 -10.34 -26.23
C PRO A 268 7.14 -9.60 -26.82
N VAL A 269 5.97 -10.24 -26.90
CA VAL A 269 4.76 -9.67 -27.51
C VAL A 269 4.08 -8.74 -26.51
N GLN A 270 4.17 -7.43 -26.73
CA GLN A 270 3.59 -6.40 -25.84
C GLN A 270 2.09 -6.63 -25.56
N ALA A 271 1.29 -6.96 -26.58
CA ALA A 271 -0.14 -7.22 -26.42
C ALA A 271 -0.42 -8.45 -25.55
N ALA A 272 0.33 -9.53 -25.73
CA ALA A 272 0.22 -10.75 -24.93
C ALA A 272 0.61 -10.47 -23.47
N ARG A 273 1.72 -9.74 -23.27
CA ARG A 273 2.15 -9.29 -21.94
C ARG A 273 1.03 -8.53 -21.23
N ALA A 274 0.39 -7.61 -21.93
CA ALA A 274 -0.75 -6.85 -21.42
C ALA A 274 -1.96 -7.73 -21.12
N GLY A 275 -2.30 -8.68 -21.99
CA GLY A 275 -3.39 -9.63 -21.78
C GLY A 275 -3.28 -10.35 -20.44
N ASN A 276 -2.18 -11.06 -20.21
CA ASN A 276 -1.96 -11.81 -18.97
C ASN A 276 -1.83 -10.89 -17.74
N THR A 277 -1.09 -9.77 -17.84
CA THR A 277 -0.91 -8.83 -16.73
C THR A 277 -2.24 -8.24 -16.27
N ILE A 278 -3.08 -7.76 -17.20
CA ILE A 278 -4.40 -7.21 -16.89
C ILE A 278 -5.29 -8.29 -16.27
N THR A 279 -5.28 -9.51 -16.81
CA THR A 279 -6.03 -10.62 -16.21
C THR A 279 -5.56 -10.91 -14.79
N ALA A 280 -4.26 -11.02 -14.54
CA ALA A 280 -3.70 -11.32 -13.22
C ALA A 280 -4.12 -10.26 -12.18
N LEU A 281 -4.04 -8.97 -12.52
CA LEU A 281 -4.50 -7.87 -11.67
C LEU A 281 -6.00 -7.96 -11.37
N LEU A 282 -6.84 -8.30 -12.35
CA LEU A 282 -8.28 -8.47 -12.16
C LEU A 282 -8.63 -9.71 -11.32
N LEU A 283 -7.85 -10.78 -11.42
CA LEU A 283 -7.96 -11.95 -10.55
C LEU A 283 -7.60 -11.59 -9.10
N TYR A 284 -6.53 -10.81 -8.89
CA TYR A 284 -6.19 -10.31 -7.56
C TYR A 284 -7.31 -9.41 -7.00
N ARG A 285 -7.79 -8.45 -7.80
CA ARG A 285 -8.93 -7.58 -7.44
C ARG A 285 -10.16 -8.39 -7.04
N ARG A 286 -10.45 -9.48 -7.76
CA ARG A 286 -11.55 -10.40 -7.41
C ARG A 286 -11.33 -11.04 -6.04
N LYS A 287 -10.11 -11.47 -5.71
CA LYS A 287 -9.77 -12.02 -4.38
C LYS A 287 -9.90 -10.97 -3.27
N VAL A 288 -9.46 -9.73 -3.50
CA VAL A 288 -9.67 -8.61 -2.56
C VAL A 288 -11.16 -8.37 -2.32
N ASN A 289 -11.94 -8.21 -3.38
CA ASN A 289 -13.38 -7.91 -3.30
C ASN A 289 -14.19 -9.03 -2.62
N ARG A 290 -13.73 -10.28 -2.73
CA ARG A 290 -14.33 -11.44 -2.07
C ARG A 290 -13.74 -11.73 -0.70
N GLU A 291 -12.76 -10.94 -0.26
CA GLU A 291 -12.03 -11.13 1.00
C GLU A 291 -11.33 -12.50 1.09
N GLU A 292 -10.99 -13.10 -0.07
CA GLU A 292 -10.42 -14.45 -0.19
C GLU A 292 -8.87 -14.46 -0.10
N LEU A 293 -8.24 -13.28 -0.10
CA LEU A 293 -6.81 -13.18 0.19
C LEU A 293 -6.56 -13.56 1.65
N LYS A 294 -5.53 -14.38 1.88
CA LYS A 294 -5.12 -14.74 3.24
C LYS A 294 -4.58 -13.50 3.96
N PRO A 295 -4.95 -13.23 5.22
CA PRO A 295 -4.32 -12.19 6.01
C PRO A 295 -2.80 -12.41 6.10
N VAL A 296 -2.04 -11.35 5.84
CA VAL A 296 -0.59 -11.36 6.03
C VAL A 296 -0.30 -11.52 7.53
N ARG A 297 0.62 -12.42 7.88
CA ARG A 297 0.98 -12.72 9.27
C ARG A 297 2.48 -12.67 9.50
N LEU A 298 2.90 -11.98 10.55
CA LEU A 298 4.27 -12.00 11.04
C LEU A 298 4.50 -13.26 11.90
N CYS A 299 5.67 -13.90 11.74
CA CYS A 299 6.05 -15.13 12.44
C CYS A 299 4.94 -16.21 12.41
N THR A 300 4.17 -16.29 11.32
CA THR A 300 3.02 -17.19 11.08
C THR A 300 1.76 -16.98 11.94
N VAL A 301 1.83 -16.17 13.00
CA VAL A 301 0.77 -16.10 14.03
C VAL A 301 0.13 -14.71 14.11
N ILE A 302 0.90 -13.64 13.96
CA ILE A 302 0.45 -12.28 14.27
C ILE A 302 -0.14 -11.64 13.01
N PRO A 303 -1.45 -11.37 12.92
CA PRO A 303 -2.06 -10.74 11.76
C PRO A 303 -1.64 -9.28 11.62
N LEU A 304 -1.46 -8.83 10.38
CA LEU A 304 -1.25 -7.43 10.05
C LEU A 304 -2.54 -6.80 9.52
N CYS A 305 -2.68 -5.49 9.74
CA CYS A 305 -3.76 -4.71 9.17
C CYS A 305 -3.75 -4.77 7.64
N ALA A 306 -4.93 -4.96 7.05
CA ALA A 306 -5.15 -5.03 5.61
C ALA A 306 -5.97 -3.83 5.07
N ALA A 307 -6.15 -2.75 5.85
CA ALA A 307 -7.09 -1.66 5.50
C ALA A 307 -6.76 -1.01 4.15
N GLN A 308 -5.46 -0.85 3.85
CA GLN A 308 -4.98 -0.30 2.59
C GLN A 308 -5.43 -1.09 1.36
N CYS A 309 -5.70 -2.40 1.47
CA CYS A 309 -6.16 -3.22 0.35
C CYS A 309 -7.51 -2.76 -0.22
N GLU A 310 -8.35 -2.09 0.58
CA GLU A 310 -9.67 -1.61 0.14
C GLU A 310 -9.58 -0.59 -0.99
N ARG A 311 -8.58 0.30 -0.94
CA ARG A 311 -8.43 1.43 -1.88
C ARG A 311 -7.48 1.12 -3.05
N MET A 312 -7.07 -0.13 -3.23
CA MET A 312 -6.07 -0.49 -4.24
C MET A 312 -6.55 -0.28 -5.69
N PHE A 313 -7.79 -0.66 -5.98
CA PHE A 313 -8.37 -0.56 -7.33
C PHE A 313 -9.51 0.45 -7.36
N ASN A 314 -9.79 0.99 -8.55
CA ASN A 314 -10.83 2.00 -8.77
C ASN A 314 -10.61 3.23 -7.88
N THR A 315 -9.36 3.63 -7.69
CA THR A 315 -9.00 4.77 -6.86
C THR A 315 -8.16 5.75 -7.66
N THR A 316 -8.39 7.03 -7.45
CA THR A 316 -7.59 8.10 -8.02
C THR A 316 -7.51 9.24 -7.01
N ARG A 317 -6.41 9.99 -7.04
CA ARG A 317 -6.25 11.24 -6.32
C ARG A 317 -6.68 12.39 -7.23
N THR A 318 -7.69 13.16 -6.83
CA THR A 318 -8.13 14.34 -7.58
C THR A 318 -7.50 15.61 -7.01
N PRO A 319 -6.93 16.49 -7.85
CA PRO A 319 -6.26 17.71 -7.39
C PRO A 319 -7.22 18.74 -6.80
N GLY A 320 -6.89 19.28 -5.63
CA GLY A 320 -7.54 20.45 -5.05
C GLY A 320 -6.62 21.67 -5.03
N VAL A 321 -7.15 22.82 -4.64
CA VAL A 321 -6.32 24.03 -4.45
C VAL A 321 -5.50 23.86 -3.16
N GLU A 322 -6.16 23.66 -2.03
CA GLU A 322 -5.50 23.45 -0.74
C GLU A 322 -5.24 21.97 -0.42
N THR A 323 -6.21 21.11 -0.72
CA THR A 323 -6.20 19.69 -0.34
C THR A 323 -6.74 18.84 -1.47
N ASP A 324 -5.97 17.84 -1.90
CA ASP A 324 -6.41 16.82 -2.84
C ASP A 324 -7.35 15.82 -2.18
N VAL A 325 -8.11 15.06 -2.98
CA VAL A 325 -9.07 14.09 -2.46
C VAL A 325 -8.83 12.72 -3.09
N LEU A 326 -8.74 11.69 -2.25
CA LEU A 326 -8.79 10.31 -2.72
C LEU A 326 -10.23 9.92 -3.03
N GLN A 327 -10.51 9.65 -4.29
CA GLN A 327 -11.80 9.16 -4.75
C GLN A 327 -11.72 7.67 -5.01
N HIS A 328 -12.63 6.91 -4.40
CA HIS A 328 -12.72 5.47 -4.54
C HIS A 328 -14.11 5.07 -5.04
N TRP A 329 -14.15 4.30 -6.14
CA TRP A 329 -15.40 3.83 -6.74
C TRP A 329 -15.61 2.34 -6.52
N GLN A 330 -16.88 1.96 -6.36
CA GLN A 330 -17.27 0.56 -6.38
C GLN A 330 -17.43 0.09 -7.83
N ASP A 331 -16.96 -1.13 -8.12
CA ASP A 331 -17.39 -1.90 -9.30
C ASP A 331 -17.07 -1.31 -10.69
N SER A 332 -15.80 -0.96 -10.96
CA SER A 332 -15.32 -0.71 -12.33
C SER A 332 -15.23 -1.99 -13.19
N GLU A 333 -15.62 -1.93 -14.46
CA GLU A 333 -15.61 -3.06 -15.42
C GLU A 333 -14.68 -2.83 -16.63
N PHE A 334 -13.85 -1.80 -16.57
CA PHE A 334 -12.92 -1.42 -17.62
C PHE A 334 -11.60 -0.92 -17.04
N VAL A 335 -10.57 -0.87 -17.87
CA VAL A 335 -9.28 -0.22 -17.60
C VAL A 335 -9.10 0.96 -18.56
N ALA A 336 -8.34 1.96 -18.14
CA ALA A 336 -7.92 3.05 -19.02
C ALA A 336 -6.55 2.69 -19.60
N VAL A 337 -6.40 2.86 -20.91
CA VAL A 337 -5.18 2.48 -21.65
C VAL A 337 -4.64 3.70 -22.38
N TYR A 338 -3.34 3.96 -22.25
CA TYR A 338 -2.61 4.96 -23.01
C TYR A 338 -1.69 4.29 -24.03
N HIS A 339 -1.64 4.81 -25.26
CA HIS A 339 -0.65 4.44 -26.27
C HIS A 339 -0.38 5.60 -27.24
N LYS A 340 0.89 6.02 -27.37
CA LYS A 340 1.33 7.08 -28.30
C LYS A 340 0.43 8.32 -28.30
N GLY A 341 0.28 8.94 -27.13
CA GLY A 341 -0.48 10.18 -26.98
C GLY A 341 -2.02 10.02 -26.98
N ARG A 342 -2.53 8.80 -26.91
CA ARG A 342 -3.97 8.51 -27.09
C ARG A 342 -4.50 7.68 -25.95
N TYR A 343 -5.73 7.98 -25.53
CA TYR A 343 -6.39 7.31 -24.41
C TYR A 343 -7.60 6.48 -24.87
N PHE A 344 -7.75 5.31 -24.25
CA PHE A 344 -8.78 4.34 -24.58
C PHE A 344 -9.44 3.79 -23.31
N ARG A 345 -10.73 3.51 -23.41
CA ARG A 345 -11.47 2.69 -22.45
C ARG A 345 -11.54 1.26 -22.97
N LEU A 346 -10.83 0.35 -22.29
CA LEU A 346 -10.85 -1.08 -22.59
C LEU A 346 -11.79 -1.78 -21.60
N TRP A 347 -12.94 -2.24 -22.10
CA TRP A 347 -13.83 -3.11 -21.33
C TRP A 347 -13.18 -4.46 -21.10
N VAL A 348 -13.13 -4.89 -19.83
CA VAL A 348 -12.54 -6.19 -19.44
C VAL A 348 -13.58 -7.22 -19.04
N TYR A 349 -14.86 -6.83 -19.06
CA TYR A 349 -16.00 -7.72 -18.90
C TYR A 349 -16.94 -7.62 -20.10
N GLN A 350 -17.49 -8.75 -20.55
CA GLN A 350 -18.54 -8.82 -21.57
C GLN A 350 -19.58 -9.86 -21.16
N ALA A 351 -20.87 -9.51 -21.24
CA ALA A 351 -21.96 -10.34 -20.72
C ALA A 351 -21.71 -10.82 -19.27
N GLY A 352 -20.95 -10.00 -18.55
CA GLY A 352 -20.49 -10.28 -17.21
C GLY A 352 -19.37 -11.32 -17.05
N ARG A 353 -18.93 -12.00 -18.08
CA ARG A 353 -17.72 -12.83 -18.01
C ARG A 353 -16.50 -11.91 -18.05
N LEU A 354 -15.48 -12.21 -17.23
CA LEU A 354 -14.17 -11.59 -17.41
C LEU A 354 -13.60 -12.08 -18.75
N LEU A 355 -13.15 -11.17 -19.61
CA LEU A 355 -12.50 -11.55 -20.87
C LEU A 355 -11.30 -12.48 -20.59
N SER A 356 -11.10 -13.46 -21.47
CA SER A 356 -9.94 -14.34 -21.41
C SER A 356 -8.66 -13.54 -21.66
N PRO A 357 -7.48 -14.00 -21.21
CA PRO A 357 -6.24 -13.28 -21.48
C PRO A 357 -5.99 -13.05 -22.98
N ARG A 358 -6.39 -14.02 -23.82
CA ARG A 358 -6.26 -13.95 -25.29
C ARG A 358 -7.26 -12.98 -25.93
N GLU A 359 -8.47 -12.83 -25.37
CA GLU A 359 -9.40 -11.77 -25.77
C GLU A 359 -8.93 -10.37 -25.37
N ILE A 360 -8.32 -10.23 -24.18
CA ILE A 360 -7.74 -8.94 -23.73
C ILE A 360 -6.53 -8.58 -24.59
N GLU A 361 -5.65 -9.55 -24.90
CA GLU A 361 -4.55 -9.37 -25.82
C GLU A 361 -5.04 -8.89 -27.20
N TYR A 362 -6.05 -9.56 -27.77
CA TYR A 362 -6.66 -9.13 -29.03
C TYR A 362 -7.20 -7.68 -28.93
N GLN A 363 -7.76 -7.37 -27.75
CA GLN A 363 -8.07 -6.05 -27.24
C GLN A 363 -6.99 -5.00 -27.45
N VAL A 364 -5.86 -5.30 -26.82
CA VAL A 364 -4.69 -4.46 -26.76
C VAL A 364 -4.05 -4.33 -28.14
N GLN A 365 -4.00 -5.41 -28.91
CA GLN A 365 -3.45 -5.37 -30.27
C GLN A 365 -4.23 -4.38 -31.16
N ARG A 366 -5.57 -4.35 -31.06
CA ARG A 366 -6.39 -3.34 -31.77
C ARG A 366 -6.05 -1.89 -31.35
N ILE A 367 -5.58 -1.66 -30.13
CA ILE A 367 -5.12 -0.33 -29.67
C ILE A 367 -3.73 -0.02 -30.23
N LEU A 368 -2.83 -0.99 -30.23
CA LEU A 368 -1.48 -0.86 -30.79
C LEU A 368 -1.51 -0.59 -32.30
N ASP A 369 -2.42 -1.27 -33.01
CA ASP A 369 -2.61 -1.16 -34.46
C ASP A 369 -3.42 0.09 -34.87
N ASP A 370 -3.99 0.84 -33.91
CA ASP A 370 -4.72 2.06 -34.21
C ASP A 370 -3.75 3.12 -34.73
N THR A 371 -4.02 3.66 -35.92
CA THR A 371 -3.21 4.67 -36.62
C THR A 371 -3.78 6.08 -36.54
N SER A 372 -4.90 6.29 -35.83
CA SER A 372 -5.48 7.62 -35.66
C SER A 372 -4.50 8.58 -34.96
N PRO A 373 -4.38 9.83 -35.40
CA PRO A 373 -3.53 10.80 -34.70
C PRO A 373 -4.15 11.19 -33.34
N PRO A 374 -3.33 11.61 -32.35
CA PRO A 374 -3.84 12.24 -31.13
C PRO A 374 -4.57 13.55 -31.48
N GLN A 375 -5.60 13.88 -30.72
CA GLN A 375 -6.30 15.15 -30.85
C GLN A 375 -5.41 16.32 -30.38
N PRO A 376 -5.70 17.57 -30.81
CA PRO A 376 -4.94 18.72 -30.34
C PRO A 376 -4.84 18.77 -28.81
N GLY A 377 -3.62 18.90 -28.29
CA GLY A 377 -3.31 18.92 -26.86
C GLY A 377 -3.37 17.57 -26.13
N GLU A 378 -3.94 16.53 -26.74
CA GLU A 378 -4.10 15.22 -26.11
C GLU A 378 -2.78 14.50 -25.85
N GLU A 379 -1.84 14.58 -26.80
CA GLU A 379 -0.58 13.82 -26.77
C GLU A 379 0.17 13.97 -25.43
N LYS A 380 0.14 15.21 -24.90
CA LYS A 380 0.84 15.61 -23.69
C LYS A 380 -0.08 15.74 -22.48
N LEU A 381 -1.36 15.36 -22.58
CA LEU A 381 -2.38 15.58 -21.56
C LEU A 381 -1.99 15.05 -20.17
N GLY A 382 -1.32 13.91 -20.10
CA GLY A 382 -0.87 13.32 -18.83
C GLY A 382 0.08 14.21 -18.03
N ALA A 383 0.73 15.20 -18.67
CA ALA A 383 1.62 16.16 -18.00
C ALA A 383 0.92 16.97 -16.92
N LEU A 384 -0.40 17.16 -17.03
CA LEU A 384 -1.20 17.82 -16.00
C LEU A 384 -1.12 17.07 -14.66
N THR A 385 -1.05 15.74 -14.68
CA THR A 385 -0.91 14.93 -13.46
C THR A 385 0.52 14.88 -12.92
N ALA A 386 1.50 15.23 -13.78
CA ALA A 386 2.93 15.18 -13.47
C ALA A 386 3.47 16.48 -12.88
N GLY A 387 2.85 17.63 -13.18
CA GLY A 387 3.23 18.95 -12.68
C GLY A 387 2.65 19.31 -11.31
N ASP A 388 2.63 20.61 -11.02
CA ASP A 388 2.13 21.15 -9.75
C ASP A 388 0.63 20.92 -9.53
N ARG A 389 0.23 20.77 -8.27
CA ARG A 389 -1.15 20.37 -7.91
C ARG A 389 -2.18 21.49 -8.13
N ILE A 390 -1.80 22.74 -7.89
CA ILE A 390 -2.70 23.89 -8.01
C ILE A 390 -3.07 24.16 -9.48
N PRO A 391 -2.10 24.32 -10.42
CA PRO A 391 -2.43 24.46 -11.83
C PRO A 391 -3.28 23.31 -12.35
N TRP A 392 -2.98 22.07 -11.93
CA TRP A 392 -3.81 20.93 -12.32
C TRP A 392 -5.25 21.04 -11.79
N SER A 393 -5.44 21.46 -10.53
CA SER A 393 -6.78 21.68 -9.97
C SER A 393 -7.57 22.73 -10.73
N GLU A 394 -6.93 23.84 -11.10
CA GLU A 394 -7.56 24.94 -11.84
C GLU A 394 -7.95 24.51 -13.26
N MET A 395 -7.04 23.87 -13.98
CA MET A 395 -7.29 23.27 -15.29
C MET A 395 -8.46 22.29 -15.25
N ARG A 396 -8.48 21.41 -14.24
CA ARG A 396 -9.57 20.43 -14.04
C ARG A 396 -10.92 21.12 -13.85
N LYS A 397 -10.98 22.22 -13.10
CA LYS A 397 -12.22 22.98 -12.88
C LYS A 397 -12.71 23.69 -14.15
N GLN A 398 -11.80 24.32 -14.89
CA GLN A 398 -12.13 25.11 -16.07
C GLN A 398 -12.52 24.23 -17.26
N HIS A 399 -11.75 23.18 -17.54
CA HIS A 399 -11.86 22.43 -18.81
C HIS A 399 -12.42 21.00 -18.68
N PHE A 400 -12.49 20.44 -17.46
CA PHE A 400 -12.90 19.04 -17.24
C PHE A 400 -14.14 18.90 -16.34
N SER A 401 -14.83 20.00 -16.04
CA SER A 401 -16.04 20.00 -15.19
C SER A 401 -17.33 19.61 -15.93
N SER A 402 -17.34 19.72 -17.26
CA SER A 402 -18.49 19.44 -18.13
C SER A 402 -18.07 18.88 -19.50
N GLY A 403 -19.05 18.53 -20.34
CA GLY A 403 -18.81 18.18 -21.74
C GLY A 403 -18.05 16.88 -21.99
N ILE A 404 -17.27 16.86 -23.07
CA ILE A 404 -16.54 15.67 -23.55
C ILE A 404 -15.34 15.33 -22.66
N ASN A 405 -14.60 16.34 -22.23
CA ASN A 405 -13.45 16.21 -21.33
C ASN A 405 -13.84 15.58 -19.99
N LYS A 406 -14.95 16.01 -19.40
CA LYS A 406 -15.47 15.37 -18.17
C LYS A 406 -15.75 13.90 -18.37
N ARG A 407 -16.43 13.52 -19.47
CA ARG A 407 -16.78 12.12 -19.74
C ARG A 407 -15.53 11.26 -19.92
N SER A 408 -14.51 11.77 -20.59
CA SER A 408 -13.24 11.09 -20.80
C SER A 408 -12.40 11.02 -19.53
N LEU A 409 -12.32 12.09 -18.75
CA LEU A 409 -11.66 12.10 -17.43
C LEU A 409 -12.34 11.15 -16.46
N ASP A 410 -13.68 11.14 -16.39
CA ASP A 410 -14.46 10.18 -15.60
C ASP A 410 -14.10 8.73 -15.97
N ALA A 411 -13.83 8.45 -17.25
CA ALA A 411 -13.38 7.13 -17.67
C ALA A 411 -11.98 6.78 -17.13
N ILE A 412 -11.05 7.73 -17.07
CA ILE A 412 -9.73 7.48 -16.46
C ILE A 412 -9.86 7.32 -14.93
N GLU A 413 -10.54 8.25 -14.28
CA GLU A 413 -10.70 8.31 -12.82
C GLU A 413 -11.43 7.06 -12.28
N ARG A 414 -12.48 6.58 -12.98
CA ARG A 414 -13.25 5.38 -12.58
C ARG A 414 -12.68 4.05 -13.04
N ALA A 415 -11.66 4.03 -13.92
CA ALA A 415 -11.04 2.79 -14.39
C ALA A 415 -10.54 1.92 -13.22
N ALA A 416 -10.47 0.61 -13.38
CA ALA A 416 -9.98 -0.27 -12.32
C ALA A 416 -8.53 0.04 -11.95
N PHE A 417 -7.71 0.34 -12.95
CA PHE A 417 -6.34 0.85 -12.89
C PHE A 417 -5.99 1.44 -14.27
N PHE A 418 -4.82 2.06 -14.39
CA PHE A 418 -4.34 2.66 -15.63
C PHE A 418 -3.25 1.77 -16.27
N VAL A 419 -3.22 1.67 -17.59
CA VAL A 419 -2.25 0.89 -18.35
C VAL A 419 -1.58 1.79 -19.38
N THR A 420 -0.27 1.78 -19.41
CA THR A 420 0.54 2.42 -20.46
C THR A 420 1.14 1.35 -21.34
N LEU A 421 0.84 1.43 -22.64
CA LEU A 421 1.52 0.67 -23.69
C LEU A 421 2.62 1.59 -24.25
N ASP A 422 3.82 1.45 -23.69
CA ASP A 422 4.96 2.29 -24.03
C ASP A 422 5.54 1.86 -25.39
N ASP A 423 6.02 2.81 -26.17
CA ASP A 423 6.63 2.57 -27.48
C ASP A 423 8.14 2.36 -27.42
N GLU A 424 8.74 2.55 -26.25
CA GLU A 424 10.14 2.25 -25.97
C GLU A 424 10.36 0.82 -25.46
N GLU A 425 11.61 0.39 -25.53
CA GLU A 425 12.09 -0.87 -24.96
C GLU A 425 12.93 -0.59 -23.73
N GLN A 426 12.68 -1.33 -22.65
CA GLN A 426 13.42 -1.19 -21.39
C GLN A 426 13.79 -2.57 -20.84
N GLY A 427 14.54 -2.61 -19.74
CA GLY A 427 15.02 -3.83 -19.08
C GLY A 427 16.55 -3.93 -19.13
N MET A 428 17.12 -5.02 -18.60
CA MET A 428 18.57 -5.15 -18.43
C MET A 428 19.34 -5.48 -19.73
N LYS A 429 18.69 -6.09 -20.73
CA LYS A 429 19.36 -6.60 -21.95
C LYS A 429 19.97 -5.47 -22.79
N GLY A 430 21.17 -5.66 -23.30
CA GLY A 430 21.88 -4.70 -24.17
C GLY A 430 23.37 -4.60 -23.84
N GLU A 431 24.06 -3.65 -24.47
CA GLU A 431 25.53 -3.47 -24.32
C GLU A 431 25.93 -2.88 -22.96
N ASP A 432 25.05 -2.10 -22.31
CA ASP A 432 25.27 -1.50 -21.00
C ASP A 432 24.16 -1.92 -20.00
N PRO A 433 24.27 -3.13 -19.40
CA PRO A 433 23.26 -3.63 -18.47
C PRO A 433 23.04 -2.75 -17.24
N ALA A 434 24.08 -2.04 -16.77
CA ALA A 434 23.98 -1.19 -15.59
C ALA A 434 23.19 0.09 -15.91
N GLY A 435 23.60 0.86 -16.92
CA GLY A 435 22.87 2.06 -17.31
C GLY A 435 21.49 1.76 -17.89
N ASN A 436 21.26 0.56 -18.42
CA ASN A 436 19.94 0.07 -18.79
C ASN A 436 18.96 -0.01 -17.60
N LEU A 437 19.42 -0.48 -16.43
CA LEU A 437 18.58 -0.50 -15.23
C LEU A 437 18.26 0.91 -14.74
N ASP A 438 19.21 1.82 -14.85
CA ASP A 438 19.07 3.22 -14.47
C ASP A 438 18.03 3.92 -15.34
N ARG A 439 18.10 3.72 -16.67
CA ARG A 439 17.09 4.20 -17.63
C ARG A 439 15.71 3.59 -17.37
N TYR A 440 15.65 2.29 -17.11
CA TYR A 440 14.41 1.59 -16.82
C TYR A 440 13.73 2.10 -15.54
N ALA A 441 14.50 2.35 -14.48
CA ALA A 441 14.01 2.98 -13.26
C ALA A 441 13.44 4.38 -13.49
N LYS A 442 14.18 5.23 -14.20
CA LYS A 442 13.73 6.59 -14.56
C LYS A 442 12.43 6.55 -15.38
N SER A 443 12.35 5.64 -16.35
CA SER A 443 11.15 5.42 -17.17
C SER A 443 9.92 4.98 -16.36
N LEU A 444 10.11 4.19 -15.30
CA LEU A 444 9.02 3.80 -14.40
C LEU A 444 8.65 4.89 -13.38
N LEU A 445 9.63 5.67 -12.93
CA LEU A 445 9.42 6.76 -11.98
C LEU A 445 8.67 7.93 -12.63
N HIS A 446 9.16 8.44 -13.76
CA HIS A 446 8.63 9.64 -14.40
C HIS A 446 8.30 9.49 -15.89
N GLY A 447 8.78 8.45 -16.58
CA GLY A 447 8.53 8.25 -18.01
C GLY A 447 8.90 9.48 -18.84
N LYS A 448 8.06 9.82 -19.82
CA LYS A 448 8.16 11.04 -20.65
C LYS A 448 7.49 12.25 -20.01
N CYS A 449 7.13 12.17 -18.73
CA CYS A 449 6.36 13.17 -17.98
C CYS A 449 4.92 13.39 -18.45
N TYR A 450 4.45 12.76 -19.53
CA TYR A 450 3.08 12.90 -20.03
C TYR A 450 2.39 11.59 -20.42
N ASP A 451 3.14 10.49 -20.38
CA ASP A 451 2.73 9.14 -20.80
C ASP A 451 2.26 8.28 -19.63
N ARG A 452 2.10 8.85 -18.44
CA ARG A 452 1.57 8.19 -17.24
C ARG A 452 0.40 8.99 -16.68
N TRP A 453 -0.41 8.33 -15.85
CA TRP A 453 -1.44 9.01 -15.05
C TRP A 453 -1.09 8.90 -13.57
N PHE A 454 -0.29 9.86 -13.08
CA PHE A 454 0.34 9.79 -11.75
C PHE A 454 -0.66 9.87 -10.59
N ASP A 455 -1.87 10.38 -10.87
CA ASP A 455 -2.98 10.45 -9.92
C ASP A 455 -3.68 9.11 -9.70
N LYS A 456 -3.49 8.11 -10.56
CA LYS A 456 -4.13 6.82 -10.39
C LYS A 456 -3.48 6.08 -9.23
N SER A 457 -4.27 5.33 -8.45
CA SER A 457 -3.72 4.52 -7.33
C SER A 457 -2.50 3.70 -7.73
N PHE A 458 -2.55 3.12 -8.93
CA PHE A 458 -1.36 2.65 -9.64
C PHE A 458 -1.59 2.64 -11.16
N SER A 459 -0.49 2.75 -11.89
CA SER A 459 -0.36 2.62 -13.33
C SER A 459 0.59 1.47 -13.67
N ILE A 460 0.22 0.64 -14.65
CA ILE A 460 1.05 -0.43 -15.19
C ILE A 460 1.72 0.05 -16.47
N VAL A 461 3.00 -0.22 -16.64
CA VAL A 461 3.77 0.20 -17.82
C VAL A 461 4.27 -1.04 -18.54
N ILE A 462 3.84 -1.23 -19.79
CA ILE A 462 4.18 -2.38 -20.61
C ILE A 462 4.95 -1.87 -21.82
N TYR A 463 6.23 -2.20 -21.87
CA TYR A 463 7.15 -1.79 -22.91
C TYR A 463 7.00 -2.62 -24.18
N LYS A 464 7.49 -2.08 -25.30
CA LYS A 464 7.37 -2.68 -26.63
C LYS A 464 7.96 -4.10 -26.70
N ASN A 465 9.03 -4.37 -25.96
CA ASN A 465 9.68 -5.67 -25.86
C ASN A 465 9.05 -6.62 -24.84
N GLY A 466 7.87 -6.29 -24.29
CA GLY A 466 7.17 -7.11 -23.29
C GLY A 466 7.71 -7.01 -21.87
N LYS A 467 8.71 -6.15 -21.58
CA LYS A 467 9.01 -5.79 -20.19
C LYS A 467 7.85 -5.03 -19.57
N ASN A 468 7.66 -5.19 -18.27
CA ASN A 468 6.54 -4.62 -17.54
C ASN A 468 7.02 -3.71 -16.40
N GLY A 469 6.14 -3.13 -15.60
CA GLY A 469 6.48 -2.41 -14.40
C GLY A 469 5.27 -1.67 -13.84
N LEU A 470 5.46 -1.04 -12.69
CA LEU A 470 4.40 -0.29 -12.02
C LEU A 470 4.87 1.08 -11.54
N ASN A 471 3.95 2.03 -11.49
CA ASN A 471 4.06 3.31 -10.78
C ASN A 471 2.85 3.42 -9.84
N ALA A 472 3.04 3.87 -8.60
CA ALA A 472 1.98 3.94 -7.61
C ALA A 472 1.93 5.31 -6.93
N GLU A 473 0.71 5.85 -6.82
CA GLU A 473 0.42 7.03 -6.01
C GLU A 473 0.48 6.67 -4.53
N HIS A 474 1.19 7.45 -3.72
CA HIS A 474 1.60 7.02 -2.37
C HIS A 474 0.58 7.32 -1.27
N SER A 475 -0.33 8.29 -1.46
CA SER A 475 -1.18 8.77 -0.37
C SER A 475 -2.06 7.67 0.25
N TRP A 476 -2.59 6.74 -0.57
CA TRP A 476 -3.54 5.72 -0.12
C TRP A 476 -2.88 4.47 0.50
N ALA A 477 -1.62 4.15 0.18
CA ALA A 477 -0.96 2.95 0.70
C ALA A 477 0.58 3.02 0.72
N ASP A 478 1.14 2.17 1.57
CA ASP A 478 2.58 1.99 1.70
C ASP A 478 3.09 0.87 0.78
N ALA A 479 4.35 0.96 0.34
CA ALA A 479 4.94 0.08 -0.68
C ALA A 479 4.74 -1.44 -0.44
N PRO A 480 4.82 -2.00 0.79
CA PRO A 480 4.60 -3.43 1.00
C PRO A 480 3.23 -3.94 0.54
N THR A 481 2.20 -3.09 0.59
CA THR A 481 0.84 -3.42 0.14
C THR A 481 0.77 -3.57 -1.38
N VAL A 482 1.47 -2.70 -2.12
CA VAL A 482 1.56 -2.76 -3.59
C VAL A 482 2.53 -3.85 -4.04
N ALA A 483 3.62 -4.09 -3.32
CA ALA A 483 4.55 -5.19 -3.58
C ALA A 483 3.84 -6.55 -3.52
N HIS A 484 2.91 -6.75 -2.57
CA HIS A 484 2.10 -7.97 -2.50
C HIS A 484 1.20 -8.17 -3.73
N LEU A 485 0.61 -7.09 -4.27
CA LEU A 485 -0.10 -7.13 -5.55
C LEU A 485 0.84 -7.49 -6.71
N TRP A 486 2.02 -6.88 -6.73
CA TRP A 486 2.97 -7.03 -7.82
C TRP A 486 3.55 -8.43 -7.90
N GLU A 487 3.94 -9.02 -6.76
CA GLU A 487 4.36 -10.42 -6.67
C GLU A 487 3.30 -11.37 -7.21
N TYR A 488 2.03 -11.17 -6.81
CA TYR A 488 0.93 -11.98 -7.32
C TYR A 488 0.79 -11.85 -8.82
N THR A 489 0.94 -10.63 -9.35
CA THR A 489 0.78 -10.34 -10.77
C THR A 489 1.86 -11.04 -11.58
N LEU A 490 3.14 -10.84 -11.22
CA LEU A 490 4.27 -11.47 -11.88
C LEU A 490 4.21 -13.00 -11.83
N ALA A 491 3.88 -13.57 -10.67
CA ALA A 491 3.79 -15.02 -10.51
C ALA A 491 2.61 -15.63 -11.27
N THR A 492 1.45 -14.98 -11.24
CA THR A 492 0.24 -15.47 -11.94
C THR A 492 0.42 -15.41 -13.45
N ASP A 493 0.99 -14.31 -13.95
CA ASP A 493 1.29 -14.14 -15.35
C ASP A 493 2.23 -15.23 -15.89
N ALA A 494 3.38 -15.45 -15.23
CA ALA A 494 4.39 -16.38 -15.71
C ALA A 494 4.04 -17.86 -15.47
N PHE A 495 3.55 -18.20 -14.27
CA PHE A 495 3.43 -19.60 -13.83
C PHE A 495 2.00 -20.16 -13.88
N GLN A 496 0.96 -19.32 -13.91
CA GLN A 496 -0.44 -19.80 -13.92
C GLN A 496 -1.11 -19.60 -15.27
N LEU A 497 -0.99 -18.40 -15.85
CA LEU A 497 -1.56 -18.09 -17.16
C LEU A 497 -0.62 -18.61 -18.26
N GLY A 498 0.63 -18.17 -18.23
CA GLY A 498 1.65 -18.54 -19.21
C GLY A 498 1.29 -18.15 -20.64
N TYR A 499 2.14 -18.57 -21.58
CA TYR A 499 2.02 -18.23 -23.00
C TYR A 499 2.09 -19.49 -23.85
N THR A 500 1.64 -19.40 -25.09
CA THR A 500 1.86 -20.40 -26.15
C THR A 500 3.30 -20.30 -26.68
N GLU A 501 3.73 -21.26 -27.50
CA GLU A 501 5.11 -21.30 -28.04
C GLU A 501 5.46 -20.09 -28.91
N ASP A 502 4.46 -19.50 -29.58
CA ASP A 502 4.55 -18.26 -30.35
C ASP A 502 4.46 -16.98 -29.47
N GLY A 503 4.40 -17.12 -28.15
CA GLY A 503 4.44 -16.01 -27.19
C GLY A 503 3.10 -15.33 -26.93
N HIS A 504 2.00 -15.85 -27.47
CA HIS A 504 0.65 -15.31 -27.28
C HIS A 504 -0.03 -15.83 -26.00
N CYS A 505 -1.07 -15.13 -25.55
CA CYS A 505 -1.88 -15.61 -24.43
C CYS A 505 -2.62 -16.90 -24.82
N LYS A 506 -2.73 -17.84 -23.88
CA LYS A 506 -3.50 -19.08 -24.07
C LYS A 506 -5.01 -18.82 -24.15
N GLY A 507 -5.69 -19.58 -25.01
CA GLY A 507 -7.15 -19.58 -25.16
C GLY A 507 -7.61 -19.12 -26.55
N GLU A 508 -8.92 -19.05 -26.73
CA GLU A 508 -9.55 -18.60 -27.99
C GLU A 508 -10.07 -17.16 -27.87
N VAL A 509 -10.28 -16.52 -29.03
CA VAL A 509 -10.78 -15.14 -29.14
C VAL A 509 -12.17 -15.16 -29.77
N ASP A 510 -13.14 -14.54 -29.10
CA ASP A 510 -14.36 -14.09 -29.76
C ASP A 510 -14.07 -12.83 -30.60
N ARG A 511 -14.07 -12.96 -31.93
CA ARG A 511 -13.78 -11.85 -32.85
C ARG A 511 -14.90 -10.80 -32.89
N MET A 512 -16.09 -11.12 -32.39
CA MET A 512 -17.25 -10.23 -32.33
C MET A 512 -17.20 -9.23 -31.16
N LEU A 513 -16.12 -9.24 -30.38
CA LEU A 513 -15.91 -8.27 -29.30
C LEU A 513 -15.98 -6.82 -29.82
N PRO A 514 -16.76 -5.94 -29.16
CA PRO A 514 -16.79 -4.51 -29.47
C PRO A 514 -15.40 -3.89 -29.31
N ARG A 515 -14.99 -3.01 -30.22
CA ARG A 515 -13.67 -2.36 -30.15
C ARG A 515 -13.50 -1.53 -28.86
N PRO A 516 -12.26 -1.38 -28.36
CA PRO A 516 -11.96 -0.41 -27.30
C PRO A 516 -12.44 0.98 -27.69
N GLN A 517 -13.02 1.70 -26.73
CA GLN A 517 -13.54 3.03 -27.03
C GLN A 517 -12.42 4.06 -26.92
N ARG A 518 -12.17 4.77 -28.02
CA ARG A 518 -11.32 5.96 -28.03
C ARG A 518 -11.93 7.07 -27.15
N LEU A 519 -11.16 7.57 -26.18
CA LEU A 519 -11.55 8.74 -25.40
C LEU A 519 -11.34 9.99 -26.25
N LEU A 520 -12.24 10.96 -26.10
CA LEU A 520 -12.25 12.17 -26.90
C LEU A 520 -12.04 13.38 -25.99
N TRP A 521 -11.32 14.36 -26.50
CA TRP A 521 -10.85 15.50 -25.76
C TRP A 521 -10.92 16.77 -26.59
N ASP A 522 -11.06 17.88 -25.87
CA ASP A 522 -11.02 19.23 -26.37
C ASP A 522 -10.10 20.01 -25.40
N ILE A 523 -8.78 19.87 -25.61
CA ILE A 523 -7.76 20.29 -24.65
C ILE A 523 -7.18 21.65 -25.04
N PRO A 524 -7.12 22.62 -24.13
CA PRO A 524 -6.45 23.91 -24.37
C PRO A 524 -4.92 23.78 -24.42
N SER A 525 -4.23 24.82 -24.91
CA SER A 525 -2.77 24.84 -25.08
C SER A 525 -1.93 24.86 -23.78
N GLU A 526 -2.56 25.06 -22.63
CA GLU A 526 -1.91 25.32 -21.32
C GLU A 526 -1.17 24.12 -20.72
N VAL A 527 -1.29 22.93 -21.31
CA VAL A 527 -0.57 21.70 -20.90
C VAL A 527 0.96 21.86 -20.93
N GLN A 528 1.50 22.77 -21.75
CA GLN A 528 2.95 22.96 -21.89
C GLN A 528 3.63 23.46 -20.61
N SER A 529 2.95 24.25 -19.78
CA SER A 529 3.53 24.78 -18.53
C SER A 529 3.77 23.66 -17.51
N SER A 530 2.76 22.79 -17.31
CA SER A 530 2.88 21.62 -16.45
C SER A 530 3.94 20.65 -16.95
N LEU A 531 4.05 20.48 -18.27
CA LEU A 531 5.10 19.66 -18.87
C LEU A 531 6.50 20.24 -18.62
N ALA A 532 6.69 21.56 -18.73
CA ALA A 532 7.99 22.19 -18.47
C ALA A 532 8.46 21.96 -17.02
N VAL A 533 7.54 22.11 -16.05
CA VAL A 533 7.82 21.83 -14.62
C VAL A 533 8.18 20.36 -14.41
N ALA A 534 7.38 19.45 -14.97
CA ALA A 534 7.62 18.01 -14.84
C ALA A 534 8.95 17.59 -15.47
N GLN A 535 9.29 18.12 -16.65
CA GLN A 535 10.52 17.80 -17.36
C GLN A 535 11.75 18.37 -16.64
N ALA A 536 11.67 19.58 -16.09
CA ALA A 536 12.73 20.13 -15.27
C ALA A 536 13.02 19.23 -14.04
N LEU A 537 11.97 18.76 -13.38
CA LEU A 537 12.10 17.84 -12.25
C LEU A 537 12.67 16.47 -12.68
N ALA A 538 12.19 15.88 -13.77
CA ALA A 538 12.68 14.59 -14.26
C ALA A 538 14.14 14.65 -14.72
N ASN A 539 14.53 15.72 -15.41
CA ASN A 539 15.90 15.91 -15.89
C ASN A 539 16.91 16.11 -14.74
N ASP A 540 16.44 16.59 -13.58
CA ASP A 540 17.28 16.77 -12.40
C ASP A 540 17.40 15.49 -11.57
N VAL A 541 16.67 14.41 -11.86
CA VAL A 541 16.74 13.16 -11.09
C VAL A 541 17.78 12.20 -11.67
N ASP A 542 18.67 11.74 -10.80
CA ASP A 542 19.54 10.61 -11.06
C ASP A 542 19.07 9.34 -10.35
N CYS A 543 19.34 8.19 -10.96
CA CYS A 543 18.99 6.88 -10.43
C CYS A 543 20.14 5.92 -10.71
N HIS A 544 20.50 5.10 -9.72
CA HIS A 544 21.43 3.99 -9.89
C HIS A 544 20.91 2.72 -9.22
N ILE A 545 20.74 1.68 -10.02
CA ILE A 545 20.11 0.43 -9.63
C ILE A 545 21.11 -0.69 -9.86
N PHE A 546 21.39 -1.47 -8.82
CA PHE A 546 22.33 -2.58 -8.93
C PHE A 546 21.96 -3.75 -7.99
N PRO A 547 22.05 -5.00 -8.50
CA PRO A 547 22.02 -6.18 -7.65
C PRO A 547 23.38 -6.40 -6.98
N PHE A 548 23.40 -6.51 -5.66
CA PHE A 548 24.57 -6.91 -4.90
C PHE A 548 24.54 -8.43 -4.65
N VAL A 549 25.48 -9.15 -5.28
CA VAL A 549 25.51 -10.63 -5.32
C VAL A 549 26.70 -11.26 -4.57
N LYS A 550 27.58 -10.47 -3.94
CA LYS A 550 28.75 -11.04 -3.25
C LYS A 550 28.36 -11.81 -1.97
N PHE A 551 27.26 -11.41 -1.34
CA PHE A 551 26.60 -12.11 -0.25
C PHE A 551 25.21 -11.51 -0.02
N GLY A 552 24.36 -12.22 0.72
CA GLY A 552 23.07 -11.70 1.17
C GLY A 552 22.83 -11.95 2.66
N LYS A 553 21.55 -12.01 3.04
CA LYS A 553 21.15 -12.22 4.44
C LYS A 553 21.72 -13.49 5.05
N GLY A 554 22.01 -14.53 4.27
CA GLY A 554 22.52 -15.80 4.77
C GLY A 554 23.87 -15.65 5.46
N ARG A 555 24.79 -14.88 4.86
CA ARG A 555 26.09 -14.58 5.47
C ARG A 555 25.96 -13.61 6.65
N ILE A 556 25.12 -12.58 6.53
CA ILE A 556 24.93 -11.58 7.60
C ILE A 556 24.34 -12.26 8.86
N LYS A 557 23.36 -13.16 8.68
CA LYS A 557 22.74 -13.89 9.79
C LYS A 557 23.71 -14.87 10.48
N LYS A 558 24.70 -15.45 9.77
CA LYS A 558 25.76 -16.26 10.40
C LYS A 558 26.59 -15.46 11.40
N LEU A 559 26.72 -14.14 11.19
CA LEU A 559 27.36 -13.22 12.13
C LEU A 559 26.44 -12.80 13.30
N ARG A 560 25.20 -13.31 13.36
CA ARG A 560 24.15 -12.96 14.33
C ARG A 560 23.75 -11.47 14.27
N ILE A 561 23.78 -10.90 13.08
CA ILE A 561 23.43 -9.49 12.83
C ILE A 561 22.14 -9.44 12.01
N SER A 562 21.29 -8.45 12.26
CA SER A 562 20.13 -8.20 11.40
C SER A 562 20.59 -7.71 10.04
N PRO A 563 20.17 -8.35 8.93
CA PRO A 563 20.45 -7.87 7.58
C PRO A 563 20.06 -6.42 7.34
N ASP A 564 18.96 -5.99 7.95
CA ASP A 564 18.42 -4.64 7.83
C ASP A 564 19.32 -3.62 8.55
N ALA A 565 19.66 -3.90 9.82
CA ALA A 565 20.61 -3.09 10.59
C ALA A 565 21.99 -3.00 9.90
N PHE A 566 22.44 -4.10 9.30
CA PHE A 566 23.68 -4.14 8.52
C PHE A 566 23.65 -3.12 7.38
N ILE A 567 22.58 -3.14 6.57
CA ILE A 567 22.42 -2.24 5.43
C ILE A 567 22.34 -0.79 5.91
N GLN A 568 21.54 -0.51 6.92
CA GLN A 568 21.36 0.84 7.46
C GLN A 568 22.67 1.44 7.99
N ILE A 569 23.47 0.67 8.70
CA ILE A 569 24.81 1.11 9.15
C ILE A 569 25.76 1.30 7.96
N ALA A 570 25.67 0.45 6.93
CA ALA A 570 26.44 0.64 5.69
C ALA A 570 26.08 1.94 4.98
N LEU A 571 24.80 2.32 4.97
CA LEU A 571 24.32 3.58 4.42
C LEU A 571 24.82 4.79 5.25
N GLN A 572 24.91 4.68 6.58
CA GLN A 572 25.54 5.73 7.40
C GLN A 572 27.01 5.93 7.04
N LEU A 573 27.77 4.85 6.86
CA LEU A 573 29.16 4.93 6.43
C LEU A 573 29.31 5.53 5.03
N ALA A 574 28.45 5.09 4.10
CA ALA A 574 28.44 5.56 2.72
C ALA A 574 28.17 7.07 2.65
N TYR A 575 27.16 7.54 3.38
CA TYR A 575 26.83 8.96 3.47
C TYR A 575 27.97 9.77 4.13
N TYR A 576 28.53 9.28 5.24
CA TYR A 576 29.62 9.96 5.95
C TYR A 576 30.84 10.17 5.05
N ARG A 577 31.20 9.19 4.23
CA ARG A 577 32.33 9.31 3.29
C ARG A 577 32.04 10.24 2.11
N ASP A 578 30.80 10.27 1.66
CA ASP A 578 30.39 11.14 0.55
C ASP A 578 30.33 12.62 0.99
N ARG A 579 29.76 12.87 2.17
CA ARG A 579 29.43 14.23 2.65
C ARG A 579 30.34 14.77 3.76
N GLY A 580 31.21 13.94 4.34
CA GLY A 580 32.09 14.32 5.44
C GLY A 580 31.37 14.52 6.79
N GLY A 581 30.11 14.10 6.91
CA GLY A 581 29.29 14.33 8.09
C GLY A 581 28.09 13.39 8.17
N PHE A 582 27.41 13.41 9.31
CA PHE A 582 26.17 12.65 9.50
C PHE A 582 24.95 13.49 9.14
N CYS A 583 23.85 12.82 8.80
CA CYS A 583 22.59 13.48 8.52
C CYS A 583 21.42 12.76 9.17
N LEU A 584 20.30 13.49 9.25
CA LEU A 584 19.04 12.91 9.65
C LEU A 584 18.62 11.84 8.62
N THR A 585 18.53 10.59 9.10
CA THR A 585 18.20 9.42 8.27
C THR A 585 16.81 8.92 8.61
N TYR A 586 15.95 8.86 7.59
CA TYR A 586 14.61 8.30 7.64
C TYR A 586 14.65 6.83 7.21
N GLU A 587 14.04 5.96 7.99
CA GLU A 587 13.74 4.59 7.58
C GLU A 587 12.28 4.27 7.90
N ALA A 588 11.55 3.77 6.90
CA ALA A 588 10.15 3.40 7.05
C ALA A 588 9.99 2.09 7.84
N SER A 589 9.29 2.15 8.98
CA SER A 589 8.85 0.96 9.72
C SER A 589 7.33 0.85 9.73
N MET A 590 6.78 -0.31 9.40
CA MET A 590 5.34 -0.52 9.41
C MET A 590 4.76 -0.52 10.84
N THR A 591 3.60 0.12 11.01
CA THR A 591 2.78 0.04 12.25
C THR A 591 1.53 -0.81 12.06
N ARG A 592 1.54 -1.71 11.06
CA ARG A 592 0.41 -2.58 10.70
C ARG A 592 0.06 -3.65 11.75
N LEU A 593 0.79 -3.72 12.87
CA LEU A 593 0.36 -4.45 14.07
C LEU A 593 -0.91 -3.83 14.68
N PHE A 594 -1.15 -2.56 14.40
CA PHE A 594 -2.30 -1.81 14.86
C PHE A 594 -3.34 -1.62 13.75
N ARG A 595 -4.60 -1.47 14.16
CA ARG A 595 -5.70 -1.16 13.25
C ARG A 595 -5.40 0.14 12.49
N GLU A 596 -5.57 0.08 11.16
CA GLU A 596 -5.30 1.17 10.23
C GLU A 596 -3.87 1.72 10.31
N GLY A 597 -2.92 0.98 10.89
CA GLY A 597 -1.52 1.38 10.96
C GLY A 597 -0.89 1.59 9.58
N ARG A 598 -0.17 2.70 9.44
CA ARG A 598 0.64 3.07 8.27
C ARG A 598 2.11 2.78 8.60
N THR A 599 2.89 3.84 8.82
CA THR A 599 4.32 3.79 9.10
C THR A 599 4.66 4.64 10.34
N GLU A 600 5.77 4.31 10.96
CA GLU A 600 6.55 5.14 11.89
C GLU A 600 7.98 5.26 11.32
N THR A 601 8.75 6.20 11.85
CA THR A 601 10.12 6.48 11.45
C THR A 601 11.10 5.77 12.38
N VAL A 602 12.05 5.06 11.79
CA VAL A 602 13.29 4.65 12.45
C VAL A 602 14.35 5.69 12.13
N ARG A 603 14.90 6.33 13.15
CA ARG A 603 15.99 7.30 13.01
C ARG A 603 17.33 6.56 13.05
N SER A 604 17.79 6.10 11.88
CA SER A 604 18.88 5.11 11.77
C SER A 604 20.28 5.68 12.02
N CYS A 605 20.42 7.02 11.97
CA CYS A 605 21.60 7.73 12.44
C CYS A 605 21.56 7.84 13.98
N SER A 606 22.21 6.92 14.69
CA SER A 606 22.29 6.87 16.15
C SER A 606 23.71 7.21 16.65
N ASN A 607 23.85 7.47 17.94
CA ASN A 607 25.16 7.68 18.56
C ASN A 607 26.11 6.50 18.32
N GLU A 608 25.59 5.27 18.40
CA GLU A 608 26.32 4.03 18.20
C GLU A 608 26.74 3.82 16.75
N SER A 609 25.85 4.10 15.78
CA SER A 609 26.23 4.00 14.36
C SER A 609 27.27 5.07 14.00
N CYS A 610 27.15 6.29 14.52
CA CYS A 610 28.14 7.34 14.35
C CYS A 610 29.49 7.00 14.99
N ALA A 611 29.49 6.46 16.21
CA ALA A 611 30.70 6.04 16.90
C ALA A 611 31.41 4.90 16.15
N PHE A 612 30.64 3.93 15.64
CA PHE A 612 31.17 2.87 14.80
C PHE A 612 31.79 3.42 13.50
N VAL A 613 31.09 4.31 12.79
CA VAL A 613 31.58 4.89 11.53
C VAL A 613 32.88 5.67 11.74
N ARG A 614 32.96 6.52 12.77
CA ARG A 614 34.19 7.28 13.08
C ARG A 614 35.35 6.34 13.42
N ALA A 615 35.13 5.42 14.36
CA ALA A 615 36.20 4.53 14.79
C ALA A 615 36.66 3.57 13.69
N LEU A 616 35.79 3.25 12.72
CA LEU A 616 36.18 2.41 11.58
C LEU A 616 37.20 3.09 10.67
N GLU A 617 37.20 4.42 10.60
CA GLU A 617 38.24 5.17 9.91
C GLU A 617 39.59 5.10 10.68
N ASP A 618 39.56 4.77 11.98
CA ASP A 618 40.73 4.75 12.88
C ASP A 618 41.31 3.34 13.22
N GLY A 619 40.55 2.23 13.11
CA GLY A 619 41.01 0.85 13.44
C GLY A 619 39.93 -0.14 13.91
N GLU A 620 40.28 -1.33 14.44
CA GLU A 620 39.37 -2.48 14.70
C GLU A 620 38.08 -2.15 15.51
N CYS A 621 36.90 -2.34 14.90
CA CYS A 621 35.61 -1.80 15.39
C CYS A 621 34.50 -2.82 15.67
N ARG A 622 34.83 -4.10 15.88
CA ARG A 622 33.85 -5.21 16.01
C ARG A 622 32.80 -4.98 17.09
N ARG A 623 33.23 -4.50 18.27
CA ARG A 623 32.33 -4.25 19.41
C ARG A 623 31.34 -3.12 19.10
N LEU A 624 31.82 -2.03 18.50
CA LEU A 624 30.98 -0.88 18.13
C LEU A 624 29.97 -1.25 17.05
N PHE A 625 30.34 -2.11 16.11
CA PHE A 625 29.41 -2.59 15.09
C PHE A 625 28.24 -3.37 15.68
N ARG A 626 28.50 -4.25 16.64
CA ARG A 626 27.44 -5.00 17.35
C ARG A 626 26.52 -4.06 18.12
N LEU A 627 27.08 -3.08 18.84
CA LEU A 627 26.29 -2.07 19.56
C LEU A 627 25.40 -1.25 18.63
N ALA A 628 25.93 -0.81 17.48
CA ALA A 628 25.16 -0.11 16.46
C ALA A 628 24.03 -0.98 15.90
N SER A 629 24.31 -2.26 15.61
CA SER A 629 23.29 -3.21 15.12
C SER A 629 22.19 -3.45 16.15
N ASP A 630 22.56 -3.67 17.41
CA ASP A 630 21.60 -3.92 18.48
C ASP A 630 20.74 -2.68 18.77
N ARG A 631 21.35 -1.49 18.74
CA ARG A 631 20.63 -0.22 18.85
C ARG A 631 19.62 -0.07 17.72
N HIS A 632 20.05 -0.26 16.47
CA HIS A 632 19.18 -0.13 15.29
C HIS A 632 17.97 -1.08 15.39
N GLN A 633 18.20 -2.35 15.73
CA GLN A 633 17.10 -3.30 15.95
C GLN A 633 16.14 -2.86 17.06
N ASN A 634 16.67 -2.29 18.15
CA ASN A 634 15.82 -1.76 19.22
C ASN A 634 14.98 -0.57 18.74
N LEU A 635 15.56 0.35 17.97
CA LEU A 635 14.84 1.47 17.35
C LEU A 635 13.72 0.96 16.44
N TYR A 636 14.00 -0.04 15.60
CA TYR A 636 13.01 -0.65 14.71
C TYR A 636 11.86 -1.30 15.50
N ARG A 637 12.18 -2.04 16.56
CA ARG A 637 11.16 -2.64 17.45
C ARG A 637 10.29 -1.57 18.11
N MET A 638 10.87 -0.49 18.61
CA MET A 638 10.12 0.63 19.20
C MET A 638 9.21 1.30 18.17
N ALA A 639 9.68 1.54 16.94
CA ALA A 639 8.86 2.13 15.89
C ALA A 639 7.67 1.23 15.53
N MET A 640 7.91 -0.06 15.29
CA MET A 640 6.87 -1.04 14.98
C MET A 640 5.79 -1.18 16.07
N THR A 641 6.15 -1.03 17.35
CA THR A 641 5.22 -1.13 18.49
C THR A 641 4.56 0.20 18.87
N GLY A 642 4.67 1.22 18.02
CA GLY A 642 4.03 2.52 18.22
C GLY A 642 4.71 3.37 19.30
N ALA A 643 5.97 3.10 19.60
CA ALA A 643 6.81 3.83 20.54
C ALA A 643 7.86 4.70 19.81
N GLY A 644 7.55 5.16 18.60
CA GLY A 644 8.41 6.06 17.84
C GLY A 644 8.36 7.52 18.29
N ILE A 645 9.06 8.38 17.55
CA ILE A 645 9.21 9.80 17.85
C ILE A 645 8.32 10.63 16.91
N ASP A 646 8.47 10.39 15.62
CA ASP A 646 8.11 11.34 14.57
C ASP A 646 6.60 11.47 14.37
N ARG A 647 5.83 10.36 14.34
CA ARG A 647 4.37 10.45 14.22
C ARG A 647 3.75 11.13 15.42
N HIS A 648 4.30 10.93 16.61
CA HIS A 648 3.82 11.59 17.82
C HIS A 648 4.05 13.10 17.77
N LEU A 649 5.27 13.56 17.47
CA LEU A 649 5.56 15.00 17.33
C LEU A 649 4.77 15.66 16.21
N PHE A 650 4.59 14.96 15.07
CA PHE A 650 3.72 15.41 13.99
C PHE A 650 2.27 15.61 14.46
N CYS A 651 1.67 14.65 15.16
CA CYS A 651 0.30 14.79 15.64
C CYS A 651 0.18 15.91 16.69
N LEU A 652 1.17 16.12 17.56
CA LEU A 652 1.19 17.27 18.48
C LEU A 652 1.24 18.59 17.71
N TYR A 653 2.01 18.66 16.62
CA TYR A 653 2.04 19.83 15.75
C TYR A 653 0.69 20.10 15.09
N VAL A 654 0.03 19.08 14.56
CA VAL A 654 -1.34 19.22 14.01
C VAL A 654 -2.30 19.77 15.06
N VAL A 655 -2.28 19.24 16.30
CA VAL A 655 -3.08 19.78 17.41
C VAL A 655 -2.73 21.24 17.70
N SER A 656 -1.44 21.61 17.68
CA SER A 656 -1.02 23.00 17.92
C SER A 656 -1.61 23.96 16.88
N LYS A 657 -1.67 23.53 15.60
CA LYS A 657 -2.29 24.32 14.53
C LYS A 657 -3.80 24.45 14.67
N TYR A 658 -4.51 23.40 15.10
CA TYR A 658 -5.94 23.50 15.43
C TYR A 658 -6.22 24.46 16.59
N LEU A 659 -5.31 24.56 17.55
CA LEU A 659 -5.43 25.46 18.69
C LEU A 659 -4.94 26.89 18.39
N GLY A 660 -4.40 27.15 17.19
CA GLY A 660 -3.84 28.45 16.83
C GLY A 660 -2.62 28.84 17.69
N VAL A 661 -1.88 27.86 18.21
CA VAL A 661 -0.70 28.09 19.05
C VAL A 661 0.57 27.65 18.33
N ASP A 662 1.59 28.49 18.40
CA ASP A 662 2.90 28.17 17.83
C ASP A 662 3.85 27.61 18.89
N SER A 663 4.69 26.67 18.45
CA SER A 663 5.73 26.06 19.27
C SER A 663 7.07 26.19 18.54
N PRO A 664 8.05 26.92 19.12
CA PRO A 664 9.40 26.99 18.56
C PRO A 664 10.02 25.59 18.41
N PHE A 665 9.84 24.74 19.42
CA PHE A 665 10.32 23.36 19.41
C PHE A 665 9.73 22.55 18.24
N LEU A 666 8.40 22.49 18.10
CA LEU A 666 7.79 21.70 17.03
C LEU A 666 8.10 22.25 15.63
N LYS A 667 8.20 23.58 15.49
CA LYS A 667 8.58 24.23 14.23
C LYS A 667 9.99 23.81 13.81
N GLU A 668 10.92 23.75 14.74
CA GLU A 668 12.30 23.38 14.47
C GLU A 668 12.45 21.89 14.16
N VAL A 669 11.88 21.02 15.00
CA VAL A 669 12.01 19.56 14.83
C VAL A 669 11.42 19.07 13.50
N LEU A 670 10.35 19.70 13.02
CA LEU A 670 9.67 19.32 11.77
C LEU A 670 10.23 20.00 10.53
N ALA A 671 11.14 20.97 10.67
CA ALA A 671 11.77 21.67 9.55
C ALA A 671 13.05 20.97 9.06
N GLU A 672 13.64 20.06 9.84
CA GLU A 672 14.85 19.35 9.45
C GLU A 672 14.62 18.41 8.25
N PRO A 673 15.39 18.53 7.16
CA PRO A 673 15.21 17.68 5.98
C PRO A 673 15.78 16.27 6.21
N TRP A 674 15.03 15.26 5.75
CA TRP A 674 15.46 13.86 5.72
C TRP A 674 16.41 13.62 4.54
N ARG A 675 17.68 14.02 4.70
CA ARG A 675 18.69 13.93 3.64
C ARG A 675 19.03 12.51 3.21
N LEU A 676 18.81 11.52 4.07
CA LEU A 676 18.89 10.12 3.69
C LEU A 676 17.55 9.45 3.98
N SER A 677 16.76 9.22 2.94
CA SER A 677 15.46 8.56 3.04
C SER A 677 15.56 7.14 2.55
N THR A 678 15.16 6.19 3.39
CA THR A 678 15.39 4.77 3.14
C THR A 678 14.13 3.95 3.36
N SER A 679 13.99 2.86 2.61
CA SER A 679 12.86 1.95 2.76
C SER A 679 13.22 0.53 2.33
N GLN A 680 12.92 -0.43 3.21
CA GLN A 680 12.95 -1.85 2.88
C GLN A 680 11.59 -2.29 2.35
N THR A 681 11.56 -2.91 1.17
CA THR A 681 10.35 -3.58 0.66
C THR A 681 10.48 -5.10 0.80
N PRO A 682 9.56 -5.78 1.52
CA PRO A 682 9.58 -7.24 1.60
C PRO A 682 9.21 -7.86 0.26
N VAL A 683 9.91 -8.93 -0.11
CA VAL A 683 9.63 -9.76 -1.28
C VAL A 683 9.24 -11.18 -0.89
N GLN A 684 8.56 -11.88 -1.81
CA GLN A 684 7.99 -13.22 -1.62
C GLN A 684 7.04 -13.31 -0.42
N GLN A 685 6.26 -12.27 -0.15
CA GLN A 685 5.25 -12.26 0.91
C GLN A 685 4.22 -13.39 0.78
N MET A 686 3.97 -13.85 -0.45
CA MET A 686 2.99 -14.89 -0.76
C MET A 686 3.60 -16.27 -1.03
N GLU A 687 4.92 -16.37 -1.19
CA GLU A 687 5.65 -17.61 -1.54
C GLU A 687 5.01 -18.37 -2.73
N LEU A 688 4.61 -17.64 -3.79
CA LEU A 688 3.84 -18.22 -4.91
C LEU A 688 4.67 -19.12 -5.84
N PHE A 689 5.98 -18.96 -5.84
CA PHE A 689 6.93 -19.79 -6.58
C PHE A 689 8.27 -19.81 -5.83
N ASP A 690 9.07 -20.83 -6.10
CA ASP A 690 10.36 -21.02 -5.45
C ASP A 690 11.50 -20.42 -6.28
N LEU A 691 12.20 -19.43 -5.72
CA LEU A 691 13.36 -18.81 -6.36
C LEU A 691 14.55 -19.76 -6.50
N LYS A 692 14.63 -20.84 -5.72
CA LYS A 692 15.72 -21.82 -5.90
C LYS A 692 15.54 -22.64 -7.18
N ASN A 693 14.30 -23.03 -7.46
CA ASN A 693 13.97 -23.77 -8.67
C ASN A 693 13.81 -22.87 -9.91
N TYR A 694 13.53 -21.57 -9.70
CA TYR A 694 13.35 -20.57 -10.76
C TYR A 694 14.21 -19.32 -10.52
N PRO A 695 15.56 -19.45 -10.52
CA PRO A 695 16.47 -18.36 -10.16
C PRO A 695 16.41 -17.15 -11.11
N ASP A 696 16.04 -17.37 -12.37
CA ASP A 696 15.95 -16.29 -13.37
C ASP A 696 14.69 -15.42 -13.21
N PHE A 697 13.67 -15.90 -12.48
CA PHE A 697 12.42 -15.20 -12.19
C PHE A 697 12.54 -14.30 -10.94
N LEU A 698 13.63 -13.54 -10.92
CA LEU A 698 13.97 -12.60 -9.86
C LEU A 698 13.48 -11.20 -10.23
N SER A 699 12.73 -10.51 -9.36
CA SER A 699 12.47 -9.07 -9.49
C SER A 699 13.44 -8.28 -8.61
N LEU A 700 13.94 -7.15 -9.11
CA LEU A 700 14.71 -6.19 -8.30
C LEU A 700 13.83 -5.42 -7.30
N GLY A 701 12.51 -5.48 -7.49
CA GLY A 701 11.51 -4.71 -6.77
C GLY A 701 11.49 -3.24 -7.19
N GLY A 702 11.55 -2.30 -6.26
CA GLY A 702 11.12 -0.92 -6.53
C GLY A 702 11.93 0.16 -5.83
N GLY A 703 11.69 1.40 -6.24
CA GLY A 703 12.37 2.58 -5.71
C GLY A 703 11.49 3.84 -5.76
N PHE A 704 12.03 4.95 -5.29
CA PHE A 704 11.37 6.25 -5.20
C PHE A 704 12.40 7.38 -5.40
N GLY A 705 11.94 8.60 -5.69
CA GLY A 705 12.81 9.79 -5.82
C GLY A 705 13.37 10.29 -4.48
N PRO A 706 14.37 11.18 -4.46
CA PRO A 706 14.87 11.77 -3.22
C PRO A 706 13.82 12.70 -2.59
N VAL A 707 13.74 12.72 -1.26
CA VAL A 707 12.76 13.55 -0.51
C VAL A 707 13.31 14.92 -0.11
N ALA A 708 14.60 15.15 -0.30
CA ALA A 708 15.30 16.41 -0.08
C ALA A 708 16.19 16.71 -1.29
N ASP A 709 16.31 17.99 -1.65
CA ASP A 709 17.07 18.41 -2.85
C ASP A 709 18.56 18.08 -2.73
N ASP A 710 19.11 18.14 -1.51
CA ASP A 710 20.49 17.79 -1.17
C ASP A 710 20.62 16.38 -0.57
N GLY A 711 19.65 15.50 -0.86
CA GLY A 711 19.54 14.17 -0.24
C GLY A 711 19.53 12.99 -1.21
N TYR A 712 19.35 11.81 -0.63
CA TYR A 712 19.27 10.52 -1.31
C TYR A 712 17.97 9.79 -0.96
N GLY A 713 17.35 9.16 -1.95
CA GLY A 713 16.33 8.12 -1.77
C GLY A 713 16.97 6.75 -1.96
N VAL A 714 16.87 5.85 -0.98
CA VAL A 714 17.47 4.51 -1.04
C VAL A 714 16.42 3.45 -0.72
N SER A 715 15.97 2.71 -1.72
CA SER A 715 15.23 1.47 -1.47
C SER A 715 16.16 0.27 -1.58
N TYR A 716 15.99 -0.69 -0.67
CA TYR A 716 16.71 -1.95 -0.73
C TYR A 716 15.81 -3.13 -0.47
N ILE A 717 16.17 -4.25 -1.10
CA ILE A 717 15.39 -5.48 -1.07
C ILE A 717 16.33 -6.65 -0.87
N ILE A 718 16.00 -7.49 0.09
CA ILE A 718 16.80 -8.67 0.43
C ILE A 718 16.18 -9.88 -0.25
N VAL A 719 16.86 -10.46 -1.23
CA VAL A 719 16.33 -11.57 -2.02
C VAL A 719 17.11 -12.86 -1.77
N GLY A 720 16.39 -13.95 -1.47
CA GLY A 720 17.01 -15.23 -1.15
C GLY A 720 17.98 -15.11 0.02
N GLU A 721 19.05 -15.90 0.00
CA GLU A 721 20.13 -15.87 1.02
C GLU A 721 21.37 -15.09 0.56
N GLU A 722 21.49 -14.78 -0.72
CA GLU A 722 22.76 -14.39 -1.37
C GLU A 722 22.72 -13.02 -2.05
N MET A 723 21.56 -12.36 -2.13
CA MET A 723 21.41 -11.12 -2.89
C MET A 723 20.73 -10.01 -2.11
N ILE A 724 21.19 -8.77 -2.34
CA ILE A 724 20.57 -7.54 -1.87
C ILE A 724 20.48 -6.59 -3.06
N ASN A 725 19.29 -6.09 -3.39
CA ASN A 725 19.11 -5.15 -4.48
C ASN A 725 19.00 -3.73 -3.92
N PHE A 726 19.60 -2.77 -4.61
CA PHE A 726 19.57 -1.37 -4.24
C PHE A 726 19.02 -0.53 -5.38
N HIS A 727 18.15 0.40 -5.03
CA HIS A 727 17.66 1.48 -5.88
C HIS A 727 18.02 2.79 -5.18
N VAL A 728 18.96 3.53 -5.73
CA VAL A 728 19.39 4.82 -5.18
C VAL A 728 19.00 5.94 -6.12
N SER A 729 18.44 7.01 -5.58
CA SER A 729 18.08 8.22 -6.32
C SER A 729 18.64 9.46 -5.65
N SER A 730 18.94 10.49 -6.45
CA SER A 730 19.45 11.78 -6.00
C SER A 730 19.12 12.86 -7.03
N LYS A 731 19.43 14.13 -6.74
CA LYS A 731 19.33 15.21 -7.73
C LYS A 731 20.69 15.58 -8.31
N TYR A 732 20.79 15.82 -9.61
CA TYR A 732 22.01 16.30 -10.26
C TYR A 732 22.43 17.69 -9.77
N SER A 733 21.45 18.52 -9.41
CA SER A 733 21.65 19.83 -8.79
C SER A 733 22.33 19.75 -7.42
N SER A 734 22.32 18.58 -6.76
CA SER A 734 23.10 18.36 -5.55
C SER A 734 24.60 18.25 -5.92
N GLN A 735 25.46 19.03 -5.27
CA GLN A 735 26.92 19.07 -5.55
C GLN A 735 27.68 17.76 -5.23
N SER A 736 26.99 16.64 -5.04
CA SER A 736 27.54 15.33 -4.66
C SER A 736 27.52 14.35 -5.82
N GLY A 737 28.68 13.78 -6.13
CA GLY A 737 28.81 12.71 -7.11
C GLY A 737 28.45 11.35 -6.51
N PHE A 738 27.35 10.77 -6.97
CA PHE A 738 26.85 9.43 -6.68
C PHE A 738 27.93 8.31 -6.61
N SER A 739 28.98 8.41 -7.43
CA SER A 739 30.13 7.50 -7.49
C SER A 739 30.84 7.27 -6.13
N ARG A 740 30.85 8.25 -5.20
CA ARG A 740 31.56 8.14 -3.92
C ARG A 740 30.77 7.39 -2.83
N CYS A 741 29.44 7.54 -2.81
CA CYS A 741 28.55 6.84 -1.87
C CYS A 741 28.67 5.31 -2.01
N MET A 742 28.78 4.82 -3.24
CA MET A 742 28.89 3.39 -3.58
C MET A 742 30.21 2.73 -3.17
N VAL A 743 31.32 3.48 -3.15
CA VAL A 743 32.62 2.99 -2.66
C VAL A 743 32.56 2.69 -1.15
N GLY A 744 31.71 3.42 -0.40
CA GLY A 744 31.47 3.22 1.02
C GLY A 744 30.82 1.87 1.36
N LEU A 745 29.76 1.50 0.63
CA LEU A 745 29.07 0.21 0.75
C LEU A 745 30.06 -0.95 0.54
N CYS A 746 30.86 -0.89 -0.51
CA CYS A 746 31.84 -1.93 -0.86
C CYS A 746 32.91 -2.19 0.21
N ARG A 747 33.28 -1.19 1.03
CA ARG A 747 34.30 -1.34 2.09
C ARG A 747 33.73 -1.96 3.38
N LEU A 748 32.48 -1.67 3.75
CA LEU A 748 31.82 -2.38 4.88
C LEU A 748 31.62 -3.87 4.55
N ILE A 749 31.28 -4.15 3.29
CA ILE A 749 31.27 -5.47 2.68
C ILE A 749 32.63 -6.18 2.82
N PHE A 750 33.73 -5.45 2.68
CA PHE A 750 35.09 -5.98 2.86
C PHE A 750 35.39 -6.40 4.31
N ILE A 751 34.83 -5.72 5.31
CA ILE A 751 34.97 -6.06 6.74
C ILE A 751 34.20 -7.34 7.07
N VAL A 752 33.00 -7.53 6.51
CA VAL A 752 32.26 -8.80 6.60
C VAL A 752 33.07 -9.94 6.00
N ILE A 753 33.77 -9.68 4.89
CA ILE A 753 34.62 -10.67 4.24
C ILE A 753 35.80 -11.03 5.14
N GLN A 754 36.54 -10.06 5.68
CA GLN A 754 37.67 -10.30 6.59
C GLN A 754 37.29 -10.93 7.94
N GLN A 755 36.03 -10.80 8.40
CA GLN A 755 35.57 -11.41 9.66
C GLN A 755 35.12 -12.87 9.54
N SER A 756 35.10 -13.41 8.32
CA SER A 756 34.60 -14.78 8.02
C SER A 756 35.65 -15.72 7.44
N THR A 757 36.86 -15.20 7.23
CA THR A 757 38.13 -15.93 7.18
C THR A 757 38.77 -15.84 8.55
#